data_AF-C1GFV9-F1
#
_entry.id   AF-C1GFV9-F1
#
_cell.length_a   1.000
_cell.length_b   1.000
_cell.length_c   1.000
_cell.angle_alpha   90.00
_cell.angle_beta   90.00
_cell.angle_gamma   90.00
#
_symmetry.space_group_name_H-M   'P 1'
#
loop_
_entity.id
_entity.type
_entity.pdbx_description
1 polymer ?
#
loop_
_entity_poly.entity_id
_entity_poly.type
_entity_poly.pdbx_seq_one_letter_code
_entity_poly.pdbx_strand_id
1 'polypeptide(L)'
;MPTTLNSIPFDIWHQIASRLDPQDYINLSFVNRNLYSLLKSELTARNAAQLHIAHTSEGRLASGGQITYTEALRRVYDVREAVANAQPYSACLVAYSETFLFNQGVLCYLDKSEIRTLDVHGAAREEQVVNVGAVLRRASSNVSTDFSQEVQFSLLYYSHGIVACLCEIEERISWLIAIDVKPTCTRKQGRILLLKRLESTRRIFVRHNGSVLFYGTHSYFAGHGHHEWVIHGWDLVNMRPLTERPVQLENFVGSEIGTSICFEIHDDHFYAISTETGFEDEEIDWTSYYICIRFPTAKPHKVEWRRLWRRQHREGPINDTWTNISLRTDVATDQLMIIECRREWYRGGSTNLRTYYMQPLSCFITDSSEESNDGTGQRKDLRADSDSHETYGSPSTGFPGYLPVPFLPDDPLTSTLDDRSKPNYEPPKKRIRLHYHPEYEDREISSPARRDFILSKTKYRTYNHSASAFIDLVNDGTSTNSPTLAVPDQLRLRIVSRKRKCPISENGYLYPPELDDDNTPIPLSDERFESRGTKLWPPLNAPPELLSLLCPSRRCRDVSAASDERSVVYSTDPSTPDGRRPIILISFDPTIQLSNLRRLPIKPVAEESSRPVVIDRADVRLNRGQPKTSTLIEPDMGLSPSSSPPSPTQVPLFRIEPAMYLHINRSYWLR
;
A
#
# COMPACT_ATOMS: atom_id res chain seq x y z
N MET A 1 -35.50 6.23 35.06
CA MET A 1 -34.89 6.07 33.71
C MET A 1 -33.48 6.65 33.79
N PRO A 2 -32.44 5.99 33.26
CA PRO A 2 -31.10 6.58 33.17
C PRO A 2 -31.22 7.89 32.38
N THR A 3 -30.81 9.01 32.97
CA THR A 3 -30.88 10.33 32.32
C THR A 3 -29.59 10.69 31.60
N THR A 4 -28.52 9.91 31.83
CA THR A 4 -27.19 10.16 31.30
C THR A 4 -26.50 8.85 30.91
N LEU A 5 -25.66 8.87 29.87
CA LEU A 5 -24.97 7.69 29.34
C LEU A 5 -24.11 6.97 30.40
N ASN A 6 -23.55 7.70 31.37
CA ASN A 6 -22.74 7.16 32.46
C ASN A 6 -23.55 6.51 33.60
N SER A 7 -24.88 6.54 33.53
CA SER A 7 -25.78 5.96 34.54
C SER A 7 -26.47 4.67 34.08
N ILE A 8 -26.18 4.20 32.85
CA ILE A 8 -26.75 2.97 32.32
C ILE A 8 -26.10 1.74 32.99
N PRO A 9 -26.80 0.60 33.09
CA PRO A 9 -26.22 -0.65 33.56
C PRO A 9 -24.98 -1.04 32.78
N PHE A 10 -24.00 -1.65 33.47
CA PHE A 10 -22.71 -2.02 32.87
C PHE A 10 -22.88 -2.94 31.65
N ASP A 11 -23.87 -3.84 31.64
CA ASP A 11 -24.10 -4.74 30.51
C ASP A 11 -24.48 -3.99 29.24
N ILE A 12 -25.35 -2.98 29.34
CA ILE A 12 -25.73 -2.12 28.21
C ILE A 12 -24.54 -1.28 27.76
N TRP A 13 -23.81 -0.71 28.72
CA TRP A 13 -22.58 0.03 28.43
C TRP A 13 -21.55 -0.83 27.70
N HIS A 14 -21.36 -2.08 28.14
CA HIS A 14 -20.43 -3.01 27.54
C HIS A 14 -20.79 -3.31 26.09
N GLN A 15 -22.09 -3.50 25.79
CA GLN A 15 -22.56 -3.67 24.42
C GLN A 15 -22.26 -2.43 23.56
N ILE A 16 -22.51 -1.22 24.07
CA ILE A 16 -22.20 0.03 23.35
C ILE A 16 -20.70 0.14 23.09
N ALA A 17 -19.87 0.01 24.13
CA ALA A 17 -18.43 0.14 24.03
C ALA A 17 -17.81 -0.89 23.09
N SER A 18 -18.36 -2.12 23.03
CA SER A 18 -17.88 -3.18 22.14
C SER A 18 -18.05 -2.88 20.65
N ARG A 19 -18.93 -1.93 20.30
CA ARG A 19 -19.20 -1.54 18.90
C ARG A 19 -18.42 -0.32 18.45
N LEU A 20 -17.73 0.37 19.36
CA LEU A 20 -16.94 1.55 19.02
C LEU A 20 -15.65 1.15 18.32
N ASP A 21 -15.36 1.81 17.20
CA ASP A 21 -14.06 1.70 16.54
C ASP A 21 -12.96 2.41 17.37
N PRO A 22 -11.66 2.28 17.03
CA PRO A 22 -10.60 2.93 17.78
C PRO A 22 -10.74 4.46 17.89
N GLN A 23 -11.31 5.12 16.87
CA GLN A 23 -11.47 6.55 16.84
C GLN A 23 -12.52 7.01 17.86
N ASP A 24 -13.69 6.38 17.81
CA ASP A 24 -14.81 6.70 18.69
C ASP A 24 -14.53 6.23 20.12
N TYR A 25 -13.88 5.07 20.30
CA TYR A 25 -13.51 4.54 21.61
C TYR A 25 -12.59 5.51 22.36
N ILE A 26 -11.55 6.01 21.69
CA ILE A 26 -10.60 6.94 22.32
C ILE A 26 -11.21 8.33 22.50
N ASN A 27 -11.92 8.87 21.51
CA ASN A 27 -12.55 10.18 21.64
C ASN A 27 -13.62 10.21 22.74
N LEU A 28 -14.42 9.14 22.88
CA LEU A 28 -15.41 9.01 23.96
C LEU A 28 -14.74 8.98 25.34
N SER A 29 -13.54 8.40 25.44
CA SER A 29 -12.75 8.39 26.67
C SER A 29 -12.32 9.78 27.13
N PHE A 30 -12.26 10.76 26.22
CA PHE A 30 -11.88 12.14 26.54
C PHE A 30 -13.07 13.02 26.96
N VAL A 31 -14.30 12.52 26.93
CA VAL A 31 -15.49 13.32 27.24
C VAL A 31 -15.60 13.64 28.74
N ASN A 32 -15.39 12.65 29.62
CA ASN A 32 -15.37 12.86 31.08
C ASN A 32 -14.63 11.73 31.83
N ARG A 33 -14.32 11.97 33.11
CA ARG A 33 -13.56 11.02 33.96
C ARG A 33 -14.25 9.66 34.16
N ASN A 34 -15.58 9.62 34.23
CA ASN A 34 -16.32 8.37 34.43
C ASN A 34 -16.24 7.49 33.18
N LEU A 35 -16.48 8.07 32.00
CA LEU A 35 -16.35 7.37 30.72
C LEU A 35 -14.90 6.93 30.47
N TYR A 36 -13.92 7.77 30.81
CA TYR A 36 -12.51 7.38 30.79
C TYR A 36 -12.24 6.13 31.63
N SER A 37 -12.76 6.08 32.86
CA SER A 37 -12.60 4.93 33.75
C SER A 37 -13.29 3.67 33.20
N LEU A 38 -14.48 3.82 32.61
CA LEU A 38 -15.23 2.71 32.03
C LEU A 38 -14.55 2.12 30.79
N LEU A 39 -14.00 2.98 29.92
CA LEU A 39 -13.28 2.58 28.70
C LEU A 39 -11.87 2.07 28.96
N LYS A 40 -11.35 2.21 30.17
CA LYS A 40 -10.08 1.58 30.60
C LYS A 40 -10.24 0.07 30.88
N SER A 41 -11.46 -0.45 30.90
CA SER A 41 -11.71 -1.88 31.12
C SER A 41 -11.26 -2.73 29.94
N GLU A 42 -10.42 -3.73 30.20
CA GLU A 42 -9.98 -4.69 29.17
C GLU A 42 -11.12 -5.52 28.58
N LEU A 43 -12.21 -5.70 29.33
CA LEU A 43 -13.38 -6.44 28.82
C LEU A 43 -14.04 -5.72 27.64
N THR A 44 -14.26 -4.41 27.77
CA THR A 44 -14.86 -3.61 26.67
C THR A 44 -13.87 -3.42 25.53
N ALA A 45 -12.59 -3.18 25.85
CA ALA A 45 -11.55 -3.00 24.86
C ALA A 45 -11.33 -4.26 24.00
N ARG A 46 -11.41 -5.45 24.61
CA ARG A 46 -11.25 -6.73 23.91
C ARG A 46 -12.25 -6.88 22.76
N ASN A 47 -13.55 -6.68 23.02
CA ASN A 47 -14.57 -6.88 21.99
C ASN A 47 -14.46 -5.84 20.88
N ALA A 48 -14.23 -4.57 21.24
CA ALA A 48 -13.98 -3.51 20.26
C ALA A 48 -12.76 -3.82 19.39
N ALA A 49 -11.68 -4.30 20.01
CA ALA A 49 -10.46 -4.64 19.28
C ALA A 49 -10.65 -5.85 18.36
N GLN A 50 -11.33 -6.90 18.84
CA GLN A 50 -11.64 -8.08 18.03
C GLN A 50 -12.59 -7.77 16.86
N LEU A 51 -13.46 -6.77 17.00
CA LEU A 51 -14.39 -6.38 15.94
C LEU A 51 -13.74 -5.48 14.88
N HIS A 52 -12.88 -4.54 15.30
CA HIS A 52 -12.45 -3.44 14.42
C HIS A 52 -10.96 -3.43 14.06
N ILE A 53 -10.12 -4.16 14.81
CA ILE A 53 -8.67 -4.16 14.58
C ILE A 53 -8.03 -5.55 14.72
N ALA A 54 -8.80 -6.64 14.64
CA ALA A 54 -8.27 -7.99 14.86
C ALA A 54 -7.10 -8.35 13.93
N HIS A 55 -7.16 -7.88 12.68
CA HIS A 55 -6.15 -8.18 11.65
C HIS A 55 -4.99 -7.17 11.61
N THR A 56 -5.08 -6.06 12.36
CA THR A 56 -3.97 -5.10 12.46
C THR A 56 -2.79 -5.72 13.21
N SER A 57 -1.62 -5.10 13.09
CA SER A 57 -0.46 -5.55 13.87
C SER A 57 -0.76 -5.51 15.37
N GLU A 58 -1.40 -4.44 15.83
CA GLU A 58 -1.75 -4.19 17.23
C GLU A 58 -2.78 -5.19 17.75
N GLY A 59 -3.81 -5.51 16.96
CA GLY A 59 -4.80 -6.52 17.34
C GLY A 59 -4.20 -7.93 17.44
N ARG A 60 -3.25 -8.27 16.57
CA ARG A 60 -2.49 -9.52 16.64
C ARG A 60 -1.57 -9.57 17.87
N LEU A 61 -0.84 -8.48 18.16
CA LEU A 61 -0.02 -8.38 19.37
C LEU A 61 -0.87 -8.51 20.64
N ALA A 62 -2.05 -7.88 20.69
CA ALA A 62 -2.96 -7.95 21.82
C ALA A 62 -3.55 -9.35 22.01
N SER A 63 -3.98 -9.98 20.92
CA SER A 63 -4.50 -11.36 20.95
C SER A 63 -3.43 -12.37 21.36
N GLY A 64 -2.16 -12.10 21.03
CA GLY A 64 -1.01 -12.87 21.50
C GLY A 64 -0.56 -12.56 22.93
N GLY A 65 -1.24 -11.63 23.64
CA GLY A 65 -0.92 -11.25 25.02
C GLY A 65 0.37 -10.43 25.19
N GLN A 66 0.91 -9.87 24.10
CA GLN A 66 2.14 -9.07 24.13
C GLN A 66 1.88 -7.62 24.53
N ILE A 67 0.67 -7.12 24.25
CA ILE A 67 0.15 -5.82 24.69
C ILE A 67 -1.29 -5.99 25.15
N THR A 68 -1.82 -5.00 25.86
CA THR A 68 -3.25 -4.98 26.24
C THR A 68 -4.15 -4.55 25.07
N TYR A 69 -5.44 -4.87 25.12
CA TYR A 69 -6.38 -4.44 24.08
C TYR A 69 -6.59 -2.92 24.11
N THR A 70 -6.54 -2.31 25.30
CA THR A 70 -6.59 -0.85 25.42
C THR A 70 -5.38 -0.18 24.78
N GLU A 71 -4.18 -0.74 24.96
CA GLU A 71 -2.97 -0.25 24.29
C GLU A 71 -3.06 -0.41 22.77
N ALA A 72 -3.60 -1.53 22.28
CA ALA A 72 -3.80 -1.76 20.85
C ALA A 72 -4.71 -0.70 20.22
N LEU A 73 -5.89 -0.45 20.82
CA LEU A 73 -6.82 0.58 20.35
C LEU A 73 -6.17 1.98 20.35
N ARG A 74 -5.44 2.32 21.41
CA ARG A 74 -4.71 3.59 21.52
C ARG A 74 -3.64 3.75 20.46
N ARG A 75 -2.82 2.72 20.21
CA ARG A 75 -1.76 2.77 19.19
C ARG A 75 -2.34 2.96 17.79
N VAL A 76 -3.40 2.22 17.45
CA VAL A 76 -4.10 2.38 16.16
C VAL A 76 -4.64 3.80 16.02
N TYR A 77 -5.28 4.34 17.07
CA TYR A 77 -5.75 5.73 17.10
C TYR A 77 -4.60 6.72 16.87
N ASP A 78 -3.50 6.60 17.64
CA ASP A 78 -2.38 7.53 17.60
C ASP A 78 -1.70 7.55 16.23
N VAL A 79 -1.56 6.39 15.58
CA VAL A 79 -1.01 6.26 14.21
C VAL A 79 -1.94 6.91 13.19
N ARG A 80 -3.23 6.57 13.21
CA ARG A 80 -4.22 7.12 12.26
C ARG A 80 -4.32 8.64 12.38
N GLU A 81 -4.36 9.16 13.60
CA GLU A 81 -4.37 10.61 13.83
C GLU A 81 -3.06 11.27 13.42
N ALA A 82 -1.91 10.65 13.67
CA ALA A 82 -0.62 11.19 13.24
C ALA A 82 -0.53 11.29 11.71
N VAL A 83 -0.95 10.26 10.98
CA VAL A 83 -1.02 10.29 9.51
C VAL A 83 -2.00 11.36 9.05
N ALA A 84 -3.25 11.31 9.52
CA ALA A 84 -4.33 12.18 9.05
C ALA A 84 -4.04 13.68 9.26
N ASN A 85 -3.26 14.04 10.29
CA ASN A 85 -2.88 15.43 10.58
C ASN A 85 -1.49 15.84 10.05
N ALA A 86 -0.79 14.97 9.31
CA ALA A 86 0.61 15.20 8.91
C ALA A 86 1.54 15.49 10.12
N GLN A 87 1.41 14.72 11.20
CA GLN A 87 2.17 14.86 12.44
C GLN A 87 3.05 13.63 12.73
N PRO A 88 4.15 13.43 11.98
CA PRO A 88 5.05 12.32 12.24
C PRO A 88 5.70 12.42 13.62
N TYR A 89 5.98 11.27 14.24
CA TYR A 89 6.70 11.17 15.51
C TYR A 89 8.21 11.24 15.32
N SER A 90 8.73 10.72 14.20
CA SER A 90 10.15 10.73 13.91
C SER A 90 10.47 10.88 12.42
N ALA A 91 11.67 11.39 12.14
CA ALA A 91 12.24 11.44 10.80
C ALA A 91 13.74 11.09 10.87
N CYS A 92 14.18 10.14 10.04
CA CYS A 92 15.51 9.54 10.14
C CYS A 92 16.14 9.32 8.76
N LEU A 93 17.44 9.59 8.64
CA LEU A 93 18.25 9.12 7.52
C LEU A 93 18.78 7.73 7.87
N VAL A 94 18.20 6.69 7.27
CA VAL A 94 18.38 5.30 7.73
C VAL A 94 19.50 4.56 7.01
N ALA A 95 19.76 4.88 5.75
CA ALA A 95 20.80 4.26 4.95
C ALA A 95 21.21 5.12 3.74
N TYR A 96 22.25 4.69 3.04
CA TYR A 96 22.60 5.15 1.69
C TYR A 96 22.59 3.94 0.75
N SER A 97 21.98 4.06 -0.43
CA SER A 97 21.78 2.93 -1.35
C SER A 97 21.78 3.35 -2.82
N GLU A 98 21.81 2.36 -3.69
CA GLU A 98 21.51 2.52 -5.13
C GLU A 98 19.99 2.46 -5.36
N THR A 99 19.34 1.47 -4.75
CA THR A 99 17.89 1.24 -4.82
C THR A 99 17.39 0.61 -3.52
N PHE A 100 16.08 0.71 -3.26
CA PHE A 100 15.45 0.13 -2.08
C PHE A 100 14.04 -0.38 -2.37
N LEU A 101 13.58 -1.29 -1.51
CA LEU A 101 12.22 -1.75 -1.35
C LEU A 101 11.82 -1.55 0.11
N PHE A 102 10.54 -1.28 0.33
CA PHE A 102 9.96 -1.22 1.67
C PHE A 102 8.63 -1.97 1.66
N ASN A 103 8.55 -3.04 2.46
CA ASN A 103 7.34 -3.84 2.59
C ASN A 103 7.32 -4.54 3.96
N GLN A 104 6.13 -4.71 4.54
CA GLN A 104 5.93 -5.34 5.86
C GLN A 104 6.80 -4.73 6.97
N GLY A 105 7.03 -3.41 6.94
CA GLY A 105 7.85 -2.71 7.92
C GLY A 105 9.36 -2.97 7.81
N VAL A 106 9.81 -3.67 6.76
CA VAL A 106 11.23 -3.97 6.53
C VAL A 106 11.74 -3.16 5.34
N LEU A 107 12.86 -2.48 5.57
CA LEU A 107 13.62 -1.80 4.54
C LEU A 107 14.66 -2.77 3.96
N CYS A 108 14.59 -3.03 2.66
CA CYS A 108 15.56 -3.82 1.91
C CYS A 108 16.25 -2.93 0.88
N TYR A 109 17.57 -2.86 0.88
CA TYR A 109 18.29 -1.96 -0.03
C TYR A 109 19.59 -2.58 -0.53
N LEU A 110 20.05 -2.06 -1.68
CA LEU A 110 21.29 -2.48 -2.32
C LEU A 110 22.39 -1.44 -2.02
N ASP A 111 23.50 -1.89 -1.44
CA ASP A 111 24.71 -1.11 -1.23
C ASP A 111 25.91 -1.93 -1.71
N LYS A 112 26.61 -1.47 -2.76
CA LYS A 112 27.84 -2.10 -3.28
C LYS A 112 27.68 -3.60 -3.55
N SER A 113 26.63 -3.98 -4.28
CA SER A 113 26.27 -5.37 -4.60
C SER A 113 25.91 -6.24 -3.39
N GLU A 114 25.64 -5.64 -2.24
CA GLU A 114 25.14 -6.33 -1.05
C GLU A 114 23.69 -5.94 -0.79
N ILE A 115 22.86 -6.96 -0.54
CA ILE A 115 21.49 -6.75 -0.08
C ILE A 115 21.53 -6.62 1.44
N ARG A 116 21.03 -5.49 1.94
CA ARG A 116 20.91 -5.20 3.37
C ARG A 116 19.44 -5.10 3.73
N THR A 117 19.03 -5.75 4.82
CA THR A 117 17.65 -5.68 5.33
C THR A 117 17.60 -5.22 6.78
N LEU A 118 16.70 -4.27 7.05
CA LEU A 118 16.49 -3.63 8.34
C LEU A 118 15.01 -3.71 8.72
N ASP A 119 14.70 -4.33 9.85
CA ASP A 119 13.36 -4.26 10.44
C ASP A 119 13.14 -2.88 11.09
N VAL A 120 12.47 -2.00 10.35
CA VAL A 120 12.21 -0.62 10.77
C VAL A 120 11.13 -0.58 11.84
N HIS A 121 10.08 -1.37 11.69
CA HIS A 121 8.96 -1.40 12.64
C HIS A 121 9.38 -1.98 13.99
N GLY A 122 10.23 -3.00 13.99
CA GLY A 122 10.85 -3.54 15.20
C GLY A 122 11.98 -2.66 15.76
N ALA A 123 12.26 -1.51 15.15
CA ALA A 123 13.36 -0.61 15.50
C ALA A 123 14.71 -1.33 15.65
N ALA A 124 15.00 -2.26 14.72
CA ALA A 124 16.18 -3.11 14.80
C ALA A 124 17.48 -2.29 14.83
N ARG A 125 18.48 -2.82 15.52
CA ARG A 125 19.82 -2.22 15.64
C ARG A 125 20.86 -2.94 14.76
N GLU A 126 20.42 -3.97 14.08
CA GLU A 126 21.25 -4.84 13.24
C GLU A 126 20.55 -5.07 11.91
N GLU A 127 21.37 -5.29 10.88
CA GLU A 127 20.95 -5.55 9.52
C GLU A 127 21.45 -6.91 9.08
N GLN A 128 20.62 -7.64 8.33
CA GLN A 128 21.06 -8.83 7.63
C GLN A 128 21.68 -8.41 6.31
N VAL A 129 22.93 -8.84 6.08
CA VAL A 129 23.69 -8.47 4.89
C VAL A 129 24.03 -9.72 4.09
N VAL A 130 23.73 -9.66 2.79
CA VAL A 130 23.95 -10.76 1.83
C VAL A 130 24.80 -10.26 0.67
N ASN A 131 25.96 -10.86 0.47
CA ASN A 131 26.79 -10.59 -0.71
C ASN A 131 26.29 -11.42 -1.89
N VAL A 132 25.44 -10.83 -2.73
CA VAL A 132 24.72 -11.56 -3.79
C VAL A 132 25.69 -12.12 -4.83
N GLY A 133 26.69 -11.34 -5.24
CA GLY A 133 27.70 -11.81 -6.19
C GLY A 133 28.47 -13.03 -5.69
N ALA A 134 28.86 -13.06 -4.41
CA ALA A 134 29.50 -14.23 -3.81
C ALA A 134 28.55 -15.43 -3.71
N VAL A 135 27.28 -15.20 -3.38
CA VAL A 135 26.23 -16.24 -3.36
C VAL A 135 26.07 -16.89 -4.73
N LEU A 136 26.02 -16.07 -5.79
CA LEU A 136 25.89 -16.54 -7.16
C LEU A 136 27.14 -17.25 -7.67
N ARG A 137 28.35 -16.74 -7.39
CA ARG A 137 29.60 -17.43 -7.77
C ARG A 137 29.71 -18.83 -7.19
N ARG A 138 29.16 -19.04 -5.98
CA ARG A 138 29.08 -20.37 -5.37
C ARG A 138 27.99 -21.24 -6.01
N ALA A 139 26.93 -20.64 -6.53
CA ALA A 139 25.87 -21.32 -7.27
C ALA A 139 26.25 -21.60 -8.75
N SER A 140 27.25 -20.91 -9.31
CA SER A 140 27.73 -21.06 -10.70
C SER A 140 28.01 -22.52 -11.07
N SER A 141 28.56 -23.31 -10.13
CA SER A 141 28.87 -24.73 -10.34
C SER A 141 27.63 -25.57 -10.67
N ASN A 142 26.44 -25.12 -10.26
CA ASN A 142 25.20 -25.86 -10.43
C ASN A 142 24.44 -25.46 -11.70
N VAL A 143 24.81 -24.36 -12.35
CA VAL A 143 23.98 -23.70 -13.37
C VAL A 143 24.73 -23.41 -14.68
N SER A 144 25.98 -23.87 -14.81
CA SER A 144 26.82 -23.70 -16.01
C SER A 144 26.84 -22.26 -16.54
N THR A 145 26.78 -21.29 -15.64
CA THR A 145 26.80 -19.84 -15.92
C THR A 145 27.88 -19.20 -15.09
N ASP A 146 28.70 -18.36 -15.70
CA ASP A 146 29.80 -17.70 -15.00
C ASP A 146 29.35 -16.35 -14.42
N PHE A 147 29.00 -16.35 -13.14
CA PHE A 147 28.70 -15.13 -12.38
C PHE A 147 29.95 -14.36 -11.91
N SER A 148 31.15 -14.61 -12.47
CA SER A 148 32.35 -13.81 -12.18
C SER A 148 32.42 -12.49 -12.94
N GLN A 149 31.58 -12.32 -13.97
CA GLN A 149 31.50 -11.09 -14.78
C GLN A 149 30.85 -9.93 -13.99
N GLU A 150 30.85 -8.74 -14.58
CA GLU A 150 30.14 -7.58 -14.01
C GLU A 150 28.64 -7.83 -14.08
N VAL A 151 27.98 -7.81 -12.92
CA VAL A 151 26.56 -8.13 -12.75
C VAL A 151 25.83 -6.92 -12.21
N GLN A 152 24.70 -6.57 -12.84
CA GLN A 152 23.79 -5.56 -12.31
C GLN A 152 22.64 -6.23 -11.54
N PHE A 153 22.33 -5.69 -10.37
CA PHE A 153 21.23 -6.17 -9.53
C PHE A 153 20.11 -5.14 -9.43
N SER A 154 18.86 -5.61 -9.59
CA SER A 154 17.67 -4.82 -9.31
C SER A 154 16.78 -5.55 -8.30
N LEU A 155 16.33 -4.85 -7.27
CA LEU A 155 15.39 -5.41 -6.30
C LEU A 155 13.97 -5.43 -6.90
N LEU A 156 13.27 -6.56 -6.82
CA LEU A 156 11.93 -6.73 -7.40
C LEU A 156 10.83 -6.81 -6.35
N TYR A 157 11.04 -7.58 -5.28
CA TYR A 157 10.05 -7.72 -4.21
C TYR A 157 10.70 -8.22 -2.90
N TYR A 158 10.14 -7.81 -1.77
CA TYR A 158 10.48 -8.33 -0.44
C TYR A 158 9.19 -8.76 0.27
N SER A 159 9.19 -9.94 0.88
CA SER A 159 8.07 -10.44 1.68
C SER A 159 8.49 -11.63 2.53
N HIS A 160 8.03 -11.70 3.78
CA HIS A 160 8.27 -12.82 4.70
C HIS A 160 9.75 -13.22 4.88
N GLY A 161 10.67 -12.25 4.85
CA GLY A 161 12.11 -12.50 4.98
C GLY A 161 12.78 -13.09 3.74
N ILE A 162 12.11 -13.02 2.58
CA ILE A 162 12.64 -13.44 1.28
C ILE A 162 12.75 -12.21 0.39
N VAL A 163 13.89 -12.06 -0.29
CA VAL A 163 14.11 -11.02 -1.30
C VAL A 163 14.15 -11.67 -2.67
N ALA A 164 13.34 -11.14 -3.59
CA ALA A 164 13.44 -11.43 -5.01
C ALA A 164 14.20 -10.31 -5.72
N CYS A 165 15.21 -10.67 -6.51
CA CYS A 165 16.00 -9.73 -7.30
C CYS A 165 16.22 -10.23 -8.73
N LEU A 166 16.40 -9.27 -9.63
CA LEU A 166 16.85 -9.46 -10.99
C LEU A 166 18.37 -9.31 -11.02
N CYS A 167 19.03 -10.22 -11.72
CA CYS A 167 20.47 -10.22 -11.97
C CYS A 167 20.68 -10.22 -13.48
N GLU A 168 21.35 -9.20 -14.00
CA GLU A 168 21.63 -9.04 -15.44
C GLU A 168 23.13 -9.11 -15.69
N ILE A 169 23.52 -9.98 -16.62
CA ILE A 169 24.91 -10.25 -16.98
C ILE A 169 25.12 -9.79 -18.43
N GLU A 170 26.07 -8.86 -18.63
CA GLU A 170 26.47 -8.33 -19.95
C GLU A 170 25.28 -7.89 -20.84
N GLU A 171 24.18 -7.41 -20.24
CA GLU A 171 22.92 -7.02 -20.91
C GLU A 171 22.28 -8.11 -21.79
N ARG A 172 22.70 -9.37 -21.68
CA ARG A 172 22.25 -10.48 -22.55
C ARG A 172 21.54 -11.60 -21.80
N ILE A 173 21.86 -11.79 -20.53
CA ILE A 173 21.31 -12.89 -19.75
C ILE A 173 20.75 -12.35 -18.44
N SER A 174 19.45 -12.52 -18.24
CA SER A 174 18.75 -12.11 -17.03
C SER A 174 18.34 -13.32 -16.19
N TRP A 175 18.55 -13.22 -14.88
CA TRP A 175 18.25 -14.23 -13.89
C TRP A 175 17.32 -13.66 -12.83
N LEU A 176 16.25 -14.40 -12.53
CA LEU A 176 15.44 -14.18 -11.34
C LEU A 176 15.99 -15.01 -10.19
N ILE A 177 16.22 -14.35 -9.06
CA ILE A 177 16.79 -14.95 -7.87
C ILE A 177 15.86 -14.66 -6.69
N ALA A 178 15.58 -15.68 -5.87
CA ALA A 178 14.91 -15.49 -4.58
C ALA A 178 15.82 -16.02 -3.46
N ILE A 179 16.08 -15.19 -2.45
CA ILE A 179 17.01 -15.49 -1.36
C ILE A 179 16.31 -15.32 -0.02
N ASP A 180 16.43 -16.31 0.86
CA ASP A 180 16.04 -16.23 2.27
C ASP A 180 17.10 -15.42 3.04
N VAL A 181 16.72 -14.21 3.43
CA VAL A 181 17.57 -13.23 4.12
C VAL A 181 17.33 -13.21 5.62
N LYS A 182 16.56 -14.15 6.18
CA LYS A 182 16.34 -14.24 7.63
C LYS A 182 17.65 -14.47 8.38
N PRO A 183 17.77 -14.02 9.64
CA PRO A 183 18.97 -14.24 10.45
C PRO A 183 19.31 -15.73 10.55
N THR A 184 18.31 -16.54 10.87
CA THR A 184 18.42 -18.00 10.96
C THR A 184 17.77 -18.65 9.74
N CYS A 185 18.53 -19.50 9.05
CA CYS A 185 17.99 -20.35 8.00
C CYS A 185 17.73 -21.74 8.57
N THR A 186 16.47 -22.12 8.68
CA THR A 186 16.04 -23.46 9.10
C THR A 186 15.85 -24.41 7.93
N ARG A 187 16.02 -23.92 6.69
CA ARG A 187 15.79 -24.68 5.46
C ARG A 187 16.99 -25.58 5.16
N LYS A 188 16.74 -26.89 5.07
CA LYS A 188 17.76 -27.91 4.74
C LYS A 188 18.42 -27.69 3.37
N GLN A 189 17.70 -27.05 2.45
CA GLN A 189 18.07 -26.89 1.06
C GLN A 189 18.92 -25.62 0.78
N GLY A 190 19.22 -24.83 1.82
CA GLY A 190 19.99 -23.60 1.70
C GLY A 190 19.11 -22.35 1.64
N ARG A 191 19.75 -21.21 1.36
CA ARG A 191 19.12 -19.88 1.35
C ARG A 191 18.71 -19.40 -0.04
N ILE A 192 19.22 -19.99 -1.12
CA ILE A 192 18.77 -19.68 -2.48
C ILE A 192 17.54 -20.54 -2.75
N LEU A 193 16.37 -19.91 -2.86
CA LEU A 193 15.08 -20.58 -3.04
C LEU A 193 14.67 -20.69 -4.50
N LEU A 194 15.19 -19.79 -5.34
CA LEU A 194 14.98 -19.75 -6.77
C LEU A 194 16.23 -19.18 -7.44
N LEU A 195 16.66 -19.82 -8.52
CA LEU A 195 17.67 -19.31 -9.45
C LEU A 195 17.23 -19.72 -10.86
N LYS A 196 16.57 -18.81 -11.57
CA LYS A 196 15.89 -19.10 -12.84
C LYS A 196 16.32 -18.13 -13.93
N ARG A 197 16.82 -18.66 -15.04
CA ARG A 197 17.06 -17.88 -16.25
C ARG A 197 15.72 -17.41 -16.82
N LEU A 198 15.63 -16.13 -17.13
CA LEU A 198 14.47 -15.50 -17.73
C LEU A 198 14.60 -15.47 -19.24
N GLU A 199 13.48 -15.67 -19.94
CA GLU A 199 13.38 -15.52 -21.39
C GLU A 199 13.12 -14.06 -21.79
N SER A 200 12.51 -13.29 -20.89
CA SER A 200 12.24 -11.87 -21.05
C SER A 200 12.22 -11.18 -19.69
N THR A 201 12.54 -9.89 -19.66
CA THR A 201 12.38 -9.00 -18.50
C THR A 201 11.32 -7.92 -18.75
N ARG A 202 10.62 -7.98 -19.90
CA ARG A 202 9.66 -6.96 -20.30
C ARG A 202 8.52 -6.85 -19.30
N ARG A 203 8.46 -5.70 -18.61
CA ARG A 203 7.48 -5.39 -17.56
C ARG A 203 7.40 -6.47 -16.48
N ILE A 204 8.54 -7.04 -16.09
CA ILE A 204 8.59 -8.09 -15.08
C ILE A 204 7.95 -7.63 -13.76
N PHE A 205 7.14 -8.51 -13.15
CA PHE A 205 6.71 -8.37 -11.76
C PHE A 205 7.05 -9.63 -10.97
N VAL A 206 7.13 -9.47 -9.65
CA VAL A 206 7.22 -10.57 -8.70
C VAL A 206 6.26 -10.31 -7.54
N ARG A 207 5.50 -11.33 -7.15
CA ARG A 207 4.72 -11.38 -5.91
C ARG A 207 5.01 -12.70 -5.23
N HIS A 208 5.28 -12.67 -3.94
CA HIS A 208 5.48 -13.89 -3.18
C HIS A 208 5.08 -13.70 -1.72
N ASN A 209 4.80 -14.82 -1.07
CA ASN A 209 4.66 -14.90 0.38
C ASN A 209 5.75 -15.84 0.92
N GLY A 210 5.54 -16.45 2.08
CA GLY A 210 6.50 -17.40 2.66
C GLY A 210 6.56 -18.77 1.98
N SER A 211 5.55 -19.13 1.16
CA SER A 211 5.36 -20.48 0.60
C SER A 211 5.43 -20.54 -0.93
N VAL A 212 4.92 -19.52 -1.63
CA VAL A 212 4.85 -19.50 -3.10
C VAL A 212 5.39 -18.18 -3.66
N LEU A 213 5.97 -18.26 -4.85
CA LEU A 213 6.40 -17.11 -5.65
C LEU A 213 5.76 -17.17 -7.03
N PHE A 214 5.14 -16.06 -7.44
CA PHE A 214 4.70 -15.84 -8.80
C PHE A 214 5.50 -14.70 -9.41
N TYR A 215 6.00 -14.92 -10.62
CA TYR A 215 6.56 -13.87 -11.45
C TYR A 215 5.89 -13.90 -12.81
N GLY A 216 5.79 -12.75 -13.46
CA GLY A 216 5.24 -12.68 -14.80
C GLY A 216 5.87 -11.60 -15.65
N THR A 217 5.77 -11.79 -16.96
CA THR A 217 6.33 -10.90 -17.97
C THR A 217 5.29 -10.63 -19.04
N HIS A 218 5.29 -9.42 -19.58
CA HIS A 218 4.41 -9.04 -20.68
C HIS A 218 5.13 -9.32 -22.01
N SER A 219 5.31 -10.59 -22.34
CA SER A 219 6.28 -11.03 -23.34
C SER A 219 5.75 -11.98 -24.41
N TYR A 220 4.62 -12.68 -24.18
CA TYR A 220 4.07 -13.56 -25.20
C TYR A 220 3.45 -12.73 -26.31
N PHE A 221 3.86 -12.94 -27.56
CA PHE A 221 3.30 -12.22 -28.70
C PHE A 221 2.18 -13.07 -29.32
N ALA A 222 0.93 -12.68 -29.06
CA ALA A 222 -0.23 -13.43 -29.50
C ALA A 222 -0.60 -13.13 -30.95
N GLY A 223 -1.43 -13.99 -31.55
CA GLY A 223 -1.82 -13.89 -32.96
C GLY A 223 -2.58 -12.61 -33.33
N HIS A 224 -3.19 -11.94 -32.33
CA HIS A 224 -3.85 -10.64 -32.49
C HIS A 224 -2.86 -9.45 -32.49
N GLY A 225 -1.54 -9.68 -32.50
CA GLY A 225 -0.53 -8.62 -32.64
C GLY A 225 -0.21 -7.85 -31.35
N HIS A 226 -0.80 -8.22 -30.22
CA HIS A 226 -0.50 -7.63 -28.92
C HIS A 226 0.28 -8.63 -28.05
N HIS A 227 1.00 -8.08 -27.07
CA HIS A 227 1.65 -8.91 -26.08
C HIS A 227 0.67 -9.30 -24.98
N GLU A 228 0.90 -10.46 -24.37
CA GLU A 228 0.11 -10.98 -23.28
C GLU A 228 0.99 -11.31 -22.07
N TRP A 229 0.34 -11.37 -20.90
CA TRP A 229 0.99 -11.71 -19.64
C TRP A 229 1.19 -13.22 -19.54
N VAL A 230 2.44 -13.61 -19.28
CA VAL A 230 2.83 -14.99 -18.97
C VAL A 230 3.27 -15.05 -17.53
N ILE A 231 2.61 -15.90 -16.74
CA ILE A 231 2.81 -16.00 -15.29
C ILE A 231 3.35 -17.38 -14.95
N HIS A 232 4.47 -17.39 -14.24
CA HIS A 232 5.12 -18.59 -13.74
C HIS A 232 4.94 -18.69 -12.22
N GLY A 233 4.64 -19.90 -11.74
CA GLY A 233 4.52 -20.21 -10.33
C GLY A 233 5.67 -21.09 -9.83
N TRP A 234 6.17 -20.79 -8.63
CA TRP A 234 7.24 -21.53 -7.96
C TRP A 234 6.89 -21.83 -6.50
N ASP A 235 7.08 -23.08 -6.10
CA ASP A 235 6.93 -23.54 -4.72
C ASP A 235 8.24 -23.25 -3.98
N LEU A 236 8.23 -22.27 -3.07
CA LEU A 236 9.41 -21.88 -2.29
C LEU A 236 9.74 -22.90 -1.20
N VAL A 237 8.82 -23.79 -0.83
CA VAL A 237 9.03 -24.80 0.22
C VAL A 237 9.70 -26.04 -0.37
N ASN A 238 9.18 -26.54 -1.49
CA ASN A 238 9.70 -27.72 -2.17
C ASN A 238 10.72 -27.39 -3.27
N MET A 239 10.94 -26.10 -3.56
CA MET A 239 11.86 -25.58 -4.58
C MET A 239 11.65 -26.19 -5.96
N ARG A 240 10.40 -26.15 -6.43
CA ARG A 240 10.02 -26.70 -7.74
C ARG A 240 8.99 -25.81 -8.42
N PRO A 241 8.86 -25.87 -9.76
CA PRO A 241 7.75 -25.23 -10.46
C PRO A 241 6.42 -25.74 -9.91
N LEU A 242 5.45 -24.84 -9.72
CA LEU A 242 4.07 -25.21 -9.36
C LEU A 242 3.37 -25.89 -10.55
N THR A 243 3.75 -25.52 -11.76
CA THR A 243 3.20 -26.03 -13.01
C THR A 243 4.30 -26.24 -14.05
N GLU A 244 4.12 -27.20 -14.96
CA GLU A 244 5.05 -27.43 -16.07
C GLU A 244 5.04 -26.29 -17.10
N ARG A 245 3.83 -25.76 -17.38
CA ARG A 245 3.61 -24.64 -18.29
C ARG A 245 3.22 -23.39 -17.51
N PRO A 246 3.62 -22.20 -17.96
CA PRO A 246 3.14 -20.96 -17.39
C PRO A 246 1.65 -20.74 -17.69
N VAL A 247 1.01 -19.94 -16.85
CA VAL A 247 -0.34 -19.44 -17.06
C VAL A 247 -0.26 -18.24 -17.99
N GLN A 248 -0.79 -18.36 -19.20
CA GLN A 248 -0.97 -17.26 -20.12
C GLN A 248 -2.33 -16.60 -19.84
N LEU A 249 -2.34 -15.28 -19.66
CA LEU A 249 -3.57 -14.51 -19.52
C LEU A 249 -4.02 -14.02 -20.89
N GLU A 250 -4.69 -14.92 -21.62
CA GLU A 250 -5.20 -14.66 -22.97
C GLU A 250 -6.21 -13.50 -22.97
N ASN A 251 -6.03 -12.52 -23.86
CA ASN A 251 -6.85 -11.31 -23.97
C ASN A 251 -6.92 -10.45 -22.69
N PHE A 252 -5.94 -10.54 -21.79
CA PHE A 252 -5.87 -9.67 -20.61
C PHE A 252 -5.12 -8.37 -20.92
N VAL A 253 -5.89 -7.32 -21.13
CA VAL A 253 -5.40 -6.01 -21.57
C VAL A 253 -4.79 -5.21 -20.39
N GLY A 254 -3.87 -4.30 -20.69
CA GLY A 254 -3.16 -3.46 -19.72
C GLY A 254 -1.69 -3.88 -19.56
N SER A 255 -0.79 -2.90 -19.62
CA SER A 255 0.67 -3.17 -19.59
C SER A 255 1.45 -2.35 -18.55
N GLU A 256 0.83 -1.34 -17.96
CA GLU A 256 1.48 -0.43 -17.02
C GLU A 256 1.11 -0.78 -15.57
N ILE A 257 2.00 -1.53 -14.91
CA ILE A 257 1.82 -1.96 -13.53
C ILE A 257 1.69 -0.74 -12.61
N GLY A 258 0.60 -0.70 -11.85
CA GLY A 258 0.26 0.40 -10.96
C GLY A 258 -0.53 1.52 -11.64
N THR A 259 -0.65 1.54 -12.97
CA THR A 259 -1.45 2.54 -13.69
C THR A 259 -2.72 1.92 -14.25
N SER A 260 -2.59 0.88 -15.09
CA SER A 260 -3.72 0.20 -15.70
C SER A 260 -3.90 -1.25 -15.26
N ILE A 261 -2.87 -1.85 -14.66
CA ILE A 261 -2.90 -3.23 -14.17
C ILE A 261 -2.23 -3.37 -12.81
N CYS A 262 -2.69 -4.30 -11.97
CA CYS A 262 -2.01 -4.65 -10.73
C CYS A 262 -2.17 -6.13 -10.38
N PHE A 263 -1.20 -6.65 -9.62
CA PHE A 263 -1.11 -8.05 -9.21
C PHE A 263 -0.89 -8.17 -7.71
N GLU A 264 -1.55 -9.15 -7.08
CA GLU A 264 -1.34 -9.45 -5.66
C GLU A 264 -1.63 -10.92 -5.33
N ILE A 265 -1.01 -11.42 -4.25
CA ILE A 265 -1.34 -12.71 -3.65
C ILE A 265 -2.09 -12.46 -2.35
N HIS A 266 -3.27 -13.05 -2.22
CA HIS A 266 -4.12 -12.91 -1.05
C HIS A 266 -4.91 -14.19 -0.83
N ASP A 267 -5.06 -14.63 0.42
CA ASP A 267 -5.89 -15.79 0.80
C ASP A 267 -5.70 -17.02 -0.11
N ASP A 268 -4.45 -17.46 -0.27
CA ASP A 268 -4.04 -18.59 -1.13
C ASP A 268 -4.45 -18.49 -2.62
N HIS A 269 -4.80 -17.31 -3.09
CA HIS A 269 -5.10 -17.01 -4.49
C HIS A 269 -4.16 -15.93 -5.04
N PHE A 270 -3.92 -16.02 -6.35
CA PHE A 270 -3.30 -14.96 -7.13
C PHE A 270 -4.39 -14.13 -7.79
N TYR A 271 -4.21 -12.81 -7.80
CA TYR A 271 -5.14 -11.86 -8.40
C TYR A 271 -4.42 -10.98 -9.42
N ALA A 272 -5.13 -10.69 -10.52
CA ALA A 272 -4.75 -9.67 -11.48
C ALA A 272 -5.97 -8.81 -11.83
N ILE A 273 -5.83 -7.49 -11.74
CA ILE A 273 -6.90 -6.54 -12.05
C ILE A 273 -6.43 -5.59 -13.13
N SER A 274 -7.23 -5.39 -14.16
CA SER A 274 -7.02 -4.38 -15.20
C SER A 274 -8.18 -3.38 -15.26
N THR A 275 -7.86 -2.14 -15.59
CA THR A 275 -8.83 -1.08 -15.90
C THR A 275 -9.19 -0.98 -17.38
N GLU A 276 -8.49 -1.72 -18.23
CA GLU A 276 -8.65 -1.75 -19.68
C GLU A 276 -9.49 -2.98 -20.09
N THR A 277 -10.45 -2.77 -20.99
CA THR A 277 -11.42 -3.79 -21.44
C THR A 277 -11.15 -4.32 -22.84
N GLY A 278 -10.40 -3.59 -23.68
CA GLY A 278 -10.13 -3.96 -25.06
C GLY A 278 -8.79 -3.40 -25.55
N PHE A 279 -8.20 -4.05 -26.56
CA PHE A 279 -6.95 -3.58 -27.18
C PHE A 279 -7.17 -2.41 -28.15
N GLU A 280 -8.39 -2.28 -28.65
CA GLU A 280 -8.83 -1.18 -29.50
C GLU A 280 -9.66 -0.21 -28.66
N ASP A 281 -9.52 1.09 -28.94
CA ASP A 281 -10.37 2.10 -28.34
C ASP A 281 -11.78 1.96 -28.94
N GLU A 282 -12.71 1.35 -28.19
CA GLU A 282 -14.12 1.38 -28.56
C GLU A 282 -14.62 2.82 -28.47
N GLU A 283 -15.17 3.33 -29.58
CA GLU A 283 -15.53 4.76 -29.70
C GLU A 283 -16.61 5.17 -28.70
N ILE A 284 -17.46 4.22 -28.26
CA ILE A 284 -18.58 4.47 -27.33
C ILE A 284 -18.73 3.35 -26.30
N ASP A 285 -18.17 3.60 -25.12
CA ASP A 285 -18.37 2.79 -23.91
C ASP A 285 -19.07 3.62 -22.82
N TRP A 286 -20.33 3.30 -22.52
CA TRP A 286 -21.04 3.96 -21.44
C TRP A 286 -20.54 3.51 -20.07
N THR A 287 -20.16 2.24 -19.95
CA THR A 287 -19.75 1.63 -18.68
C THR A 287 -18.36 1.04 -18.80
N SER A 288 -17.44 1.49 -17.96
CA SER A 288 -16.14 0.84 -17.82
C SER A 288 -16.20 -0.21 -16.71
N TYR A 289 -15.44 -1.29 -16.89
CA TYR A 289 -15.30 -2.37 -15.91
C TYR A 289 -13.85 -2.51 -15.44
N TYR A 290 -13.68 -3.07 -14.26
CA TYR A 290 -12.45 -3.77 -13.90
C TYR A 290 -12.53 -5.19 -14.45
N ILE A 291 -11.52 -5.61 -15.19
CA ILE A 291 -11.34 -7.01 -15.56
C ILE A 291 -10.57 -7.68 -14.44
N CYS A 292 -11.21 -8.62 -13.77
CA CYS A 292 -10.70 -9.26 -12.57
C CYS A 292 -10.38 -10.73 -12.88
N ILE A 293 -9.15 -11.13 -12.63
CA ILE A 293 -8.70 -12.51 -12.76
C ILE A 293 -8.27 -13.03 -11.40
N ARG A 294 -8.65 -14.28 -11.11
CA ARG A 294 -8.16 -15.02 -9.94
C ARG A 294 -7.79 -16.44 -10.32
N PHE A 295 -6.78 -17.00 -9.69
CA PHE A 295 -6.59 -18.46 -9.67
C PHE A 295 -6.00 -18.93 -8.32
N PRO A 296 -6.33 -20.15 -7.87
CA PRO A 296 -5.72 -20.72 -6.67
C PRO A 296 -4.23 -20.93 -6.85
N THR A 297 -3.43 -20.57 -5.86
CA THR A 297 -1.96 -20.73 -5.89
C THR A 297 -1.54 -22.19 -6.07
N ALA A 298 -2.30 -23.13 -5.51
CA ALA A 298 -2.08 -24.57 -5.66
C ALA A 298 -2.48 -25.13 -7.04
N LYS A 299 -3.34 -24.43 -7.79
CA LYS A 299 -3.82 -24.87 -9.12
C LYS A 299 -3.86 -23.68 -10.11
N PRO A 300 -2.70 -23.15 -10.53
CA PRO A 300 -2.63 -21.89 -11.27
C PRO A 300 -3.40 -21.85 -12.60
N HIS A 301 -3.59 -22.99 -13.26
CA HIS A 301 -4.35 -23.07 -14.52
C HIS A 301 -5.87 -22.99 -14.36
N LYS A 302 -6.39 -23.02 -13.11
CA LYS A 302 -7.82 -22.79 -12.85
C LYS A 302 -8.11 -21.30 -12.78
N VAL A 303 -8.05 -20.65 -13.94
CA VAL A 303 -8.24 -19.21 -14.08
C VAL A 303 -9.73 -18.87 -14.10
N GLU A 304 -10.14 -18.04 -13.15
CA GLU A 304 -11.49 -17.48 -13.06
C GLU A 304 -11.48 -16.03 -13.55
N TRP A 305 -12.40 -15.70 -14.45
CA TRP A 305 -12.58 -14.37 -15.00
C TRP A 305 -13.88 -13.76 -14.47
N ARG A 306 -13.80 -12.53 -13.98
CA ARG A 306 -14.95 -11.75 -13.53
C ARG A 306 -14.83 -10.33 -14.03
N ARG A 307 -15.97 -9.65 -14.15
CA ARG A 307 -16.03 -8.20 -14.35
C ARG A 307 -16.62 -7.56 -13.11
N LEU A 308 -16.13 -6.37 -12.77
CA LEU A 308 -16.66 -5.57 -11.69
C LEU A 308 -16.90 -4.15 -12.19
N TRP A 309 -18.06 -3.58 -11.89
CA TRP A 309 -18.40 -2.23 -12.31
C TRP A 309 -17.36 -1.21 -11.83
N ARG A 310 -16.78 -0.42 -12.75
CA ARG A 310 -15.74 0.57 -12.43
C ARG A 310 -16.30 1.98 -12.40
N ARG A 311 -16.98 2.41 -13.48
CA ARG A 311 -17.57 3.76 -13.60
C ARG A 311 -18.57 3.85 -14.75
N GLN A 312 -19.39 4.89 -14.70
CA GLN A 312 -20.19 5.34 -15.83
C GLN A 312 -19.57 6.55 -16.54
N HIS A 313 -19.75 6.66 -17.85
CA HIS A 313 -19.37 7.83 -18.67
C HIS A 313 -20.00 9.13 -18.14
N ARG A 314 -21.19 9.07 -17.51
CA ARG A 314 -21.87 10.21 -16.87
C ARG A 314 -21.07 10.85 -15.74
N GLU A 315 -20.11 10.15 -15.15
CA GLU A 315 -19.19 10.70 -14.14
C GLU A 315 -18.21 11.73 -14.75
N GLY A 316 -18.21 11.88 -16.08
CA GLY A 316 -17.37 12.82 -16.81
C GLY A 316 -16.02 12.24 -17.21
N PRO A 317 -15.25 12.91 -18.07
CA PRO A 317 -13.97 12.42 -18.56
C PRO A 317 -12.92 12.32 -17.44
N ILE A 318 -11.87 11.52 -17.69
CA ILE A 318 -10.74 11.31 -16.77
C ILE A 318 -9.41 11.71 -17.43
N ASN A 319 -8.50 12.25 -16.64
CA ASN A 319 -7.14 12.53 -17.06
C ASN A 319 -6.24 11.36 -16.64
N ASP A 320 -5.91 10.50 -17.61
CA ASP A 320 -5.19 9.25 -17.36
C ASP A 320 -3.76 9.43 -16.86
N THR A 321 -3.14 10.60 -17.06
CA THR A 321 -1.77 10.88 -16.56
C THR A 321 -1.66 10.85 -15.03
N TRP A 322 -2.79 10.92 -14.33
CA TRP A 322 -2.86 10.87 -12.86
C TRP A 322 -3.46 9.58 -12.32
N THR A 323 -3.91 8.68 -13.20
CA THR A 323 -4.53 7.43 -12.79
C THR A 323 -3.49 6.51 -12.13
N ASN A 324 -3.91 5.82 -11.08
CA ASN A 324 -3.13 4.79 -10.42
C ASN A 324 -4.09 3.75 -9.84
N ILE A 325 -3.72 2.48 -9.94
CA ILE A 325 -4.48 1.36 -9.38
C ILE A 325 -3.56 0.47 -8.54
N SER A 326 -4.08 -0.02 -7.42
CA SER A 326 -3.42 -1.03 -6.62
C SER A 326 -4.43 -1.96 -5.95
N LEU A 327 -4.01 -3.19 -5.70
CA LEU A 327 -4.66 -4.10 -4.76
C LEU A 327 -4.05 -3.90 -3.38
N ARG A 328 -4.88 -3.72 -2.36
CA ARG A 328 -4.43 -3.64 -0.96
C ARG A 328 -5.38 -4.40 -0.05
N THR A 329 -4.81 -5.10 0.92
CA THR A 329 -5.59 -5.67 2.02
C THR A 329 -5.99 -4.57 2.98
N ASP A 330 -7.28 -4.46 3.29
CA ASP A 330 -7.73 -3.65 4.42
C ASP A 330 -7.27 -4.31 5.73
N VAL A 331 -6.39 -3.61 6.44
CA VAL A 331 -5.78 -4.10 7.69
C VAL A 331 -6.80 -4.33 8.81
N ALA A 332 -8.01 -3.75 8.72
CA ALA A 332 -9.06 -3.96 9.72
C ALA A 332 -9.86 -5.25 9.45
N THR A 333 -10.24 -5.47 8.19
CA THR A 333 -11.18 -6.55 7.79
C THR A 333 -10.53 -7.73 7.08
N ASP A 334 -9.24 -7.64 6.73
CA ASP A 334 -8.52 -8.61 5.89
C ASP A 334 -9.15 -8.80 4.50
N GLN A 335 -9.93 -7.82 4.03
CA GLN A 335 -10.54 -7.85 2.71
C GLN A 335 -9.61 -7.24 1.67
N LEU A 336 -9.55 -7.87 0.49
CA LEU A 336 -8.80 -7.34 -0.63
C LEU A 336 -9.60 -6.23 -1.34
N MET A 337 -9.00 -5.06 -1.42
CA MET A 337 -9.61 -3.85 -1.97
C MET A 337 -8.88 -3.40 -3.23
N ILE A 338 -9.63 -3.01 -4.26
CA ILE A 338 -9.12 -2.20 -5.37
C ILE A 338 -9.10 -0.75 -4.90
N ILE A 339 -7.92 -0.12 -4.95
CA ILE A 339 -7.75 1.31 -4.70
C ILE A 339 -7.33 1.98 -6.00
N GLU A 340 -8.21 2.81 -6.54
CA GLU A 340 -7.97 3.55 -7.77
C GLU A 340 -8.00 5.06 -7.51
N CYS A 341 -6.95 5.78 -7.91
CA CYS A 341 -6.99 7.24 -8.02
C CYS A 341 -7.41 7.61 -9.43
N ARG A 342 -8.39 8.50 -9.56
CA ARG A 342 -8.74 9.14 -10.84
C ARG A 342 -8.63 10.64 -10.71
N ARG A 343 -8.36 11.32 -11.82
CA ARG A 343 -8.42 12.78 -11.90
C ARG A 343 -9.53 13.17 -12.88
N GLU A 344 -10.63 13.68 -12.35
CA GLU A 344 -11.89 13.88 -13.07
C GLU A 344 -12.16 15.36 -13.29
N TRP A 345 -12.75 15.73 -14.44
CA TRP A 345 -13.19 17.10 -14.68
C TRP A 345 -14.46 17.40 -13.89
N TYR A 346 -14.34 18.35 -12.97
CA TYR A 346 -15.40 18.74 -12.06
C TYR A 346 -16.56 19.37 -12.83
N ARG A 347 -17.73 18.73 -12.81
CA ARG A 347 -18.98 19.18 -13.44
C ARG A 347 -18.82 19.56 -14.93
N GLY A 348 -17.92 18.89 -15.65
CA GLY A 348 -17.65 19.19 -17.06
C GLY A 348 -16.99 20.55 -17.31
N GLY A 349 -16.49 21.22 -16.26
CA GLY A 349 -15.72 22.46 -16.37
C GLY A 349 -14.25 22.22 -16.69
N SER A 350 -13.42 23.26 -16.61
CA SER A 350 -11.96 23.17 -16.82
C SER A 350 -11.17 22.73 -15.59
N THR A 351 -11.79 22.75 -14.41
CA THR A 351 -11.16 22.30 -13.16
C THR A 351 -11.21 20.78 -13.11
N ASN A 352 -10.10 20.14 -12.77
CA ASN A 352 -10.04 18.71 -12.50
C ASN A 352 -9.47 18.42 -11.11
N LEU A 353 -10.00 17.37 -10.47
CA LEU A 353 -9.76 17.04 -9.07
C LEU A 353 -9.49 15.55 -8.94
N ARG A 354 -8.70 15.15 -7.94
CA ARG A 354 -8.49 13.73 -7.69
C ARG A 354 -9.60 13.16 -6.81
N THR A 355 -9.96 11.93 -7.09
CA THR A 355 -10.84 11.11 -6.24
C THR A 355 -10.19 9.74 -6.10
N TYR A 356 -10.03 9.27 -4.87
CA TYR A 356 -9.72 7.87 -4.63
C TYR A 356 -11.02 7.08 -4.50
N TYR A 357 -11.10 5.97 -5.22
CA TYR A 357 -12.18 5.00 -5.15
C TYR A 357 -11.64 3.74 -4.48
N MET A 358 -12.41 3.20 -3.53
CA MET A 358 -12.09 1.97 -2.80
C MET A 358 -13.21 0.97 -3.03
N GLN A 359 -12.90 -0.12 -3.73
CA GLN A 359 -13.89 -1.12 -4.12
C GLN A 359 -13.49 -2.48 -3.56
N PRO A 360 -14.29 -3.11 -2.67
CA PRO A 360 -14.08 -4.49 -2.28
C PRO A 360 -14.11 -5.41 -3.49
N LEU A 361 -13.19 -6.39 -3.54
CA LEU A 361 -13.14 -7.38 -4.61
C LEU A 361 -14.19 -8.49 -4.40
N SER A 362 -15.46 -8.11 -4.36
CA SER A 362 -16.59 -9.00 -4.05
C SER A 362 -16.99 -9.93 -5.21
N CYS A 363 -16.52 -9.68 -6.44
CA CYS A 363 -16.92 -10.45 -7.63
C CYS A 363 -16.49 -11.94 -7.60
N PHE A 364 -15.66 -12.33 -6.63
CA PHE A 364 -15.22 -13.72 -6.41
C PHE A 364 -15.80 -14.34 -5.13
N ILE A 365 -16.52 -13.56 -4.32
CA ILE A 365 -17.20 -14.05 -3.13
C ILE A 365 -18.47 -14.72 -3.64
N THR A 366 -18.48 -16.05 -3.60
CA THR A 366 -19.68 -16.82 -3.91
C THR A 366 -20.52 -16.77 -2.64
N ASP A 367 -21.64 -16.05 -2.65
CA ASP A 367 -22.63 -16.22 -1.60
C ASP A 367 -23.01 -17.70 -1.58
N SER A 368 -22.69 -18.39 -0.49
CA SER A 368 -23.10 -19.77 -0.23
C SER A 368 -24.61 -19.86 0.05
N SER A 369 -25.42 -19.10 -0.69
CA SER A 369 -26.87 -18.97 -0.54
C SER A 369 -27.62 -18.73 -1.86
N GLU A 370 -27.09 -19.16 -3.00
CA GLU A 370 -27.86 -19.28 -4.26
C GLU A 370 -27.89 -20.72 -4.81
N GLU A 371 -27.94 -21.70 -3.91
CA GLU A 371 -28.54 -23.02 -4.22
C GLU A 371 -29.90 -23.13 -3.50
N SER A 372 -30.88 -22.29 -3.89
CA SER A 372 -32.32 -22.60 -3.88
C SER A 372 -33.17 -21.34 -4.14
N ASN A 373 -33.50 -21.01 -5.39
CA ASN A 373 -34.85 -21.22 -5.92
C ASN A 373 -34.97 -20.74 -7.36
N ASP A 374 -35.60 -21.61 -8.13
CA ASP A 374 -36.07 -21.44 -9.49
C ASP A 374 -37.03 -20.23 -9.62
N GLY A 375 -37.01 -19.63 -10.81
CA GLY A 375 -37.75 -18.43 -11.14
C GLY A 375 -37.80 -18.18 -12.65
N THR A 376 -38.09 -19.24 -13.41
CA THR A 376 -38.59 -19.17 -14.80
C THR A 376 -39.55 -18.00 -15.03
N GLY A 377 -39.08 -16.97 -15.73
CA GLY A 377 -39.92 -15.96 -16.37
C GLY A 377 -40.21 -16.35 -17.81
N GLN A 378 -41.06 -17.34 -18.03
CA GLN A 378 -41.67 -17.59 -19.34
C GLN A 378 -42.40 -16.33 -19.81
N ARG A 379 -41.95 -15.72 -20.90
CA ARG A 379 -42.81 -14.84 -21.71
C ARG A 379 -42.96 -15.46 -23.09
N LYS A 380 -44.19 -15.90 -23.35
CA LYS A 380 -44.67 -16.65 -24.51
C LYS A 380 -44.17 -16.11 -25.85
N ASP A 381 -43.81 -17.07 -26.68
CA ASP A 381 -43.64 -17.01 -28.13
C ASP A 381 -44.78 -16.27 -28.84
N LEU A 382 -44.40 -15.41 -29.79
CA LEU A 382 -45.14 -15.23 -31.04
C LEU A 382 -44.23 -15.71 -32.17
N ARG A 383 -44.70 -16.76 -32.85
CA ARG A 383 -44.05 -17.38 -34.01
C ARG A 383 -44.28 -16.56 -35.28
N ALA A 384 -43.21 -16.35 -36.05
CA ALA A 384 -43.15 -16.37 -37.52
C ALA A 384 -41.66 -16.27 -37.91
N ASP A 385 -41.03 -17.39 -38.29
CA ASP A 385 -40.68 -17.77 -39.67
C ASP A 385 -39.52 -16.96 -40.29
N SER A 386 -38.33 -17.58 -40.34
CA SER A 386 -37.63 -18.00 -41.56
C SER A 386 -36.10 -17.84 -41.45
N ASP A 387 -35.41 -18.98 -41.55
CA ASP A 387 -34.07 -19.22 -42.08
C ASP A 387 -33.06 -18.05 -42.16
N SER A 388 -31.99 -18.16 -41.39
CA SER A 388 -30.64 -18.23 -41.96
C SER A 388 -29.63 -18.76 -40.94
N HIS A 389 -28.97 -19.84 -41.35
CA HIS A 389 -27.79 -20.43 -40.73
C HIS A 389 -26.64 -19.42 -40.71
N GLU A 390 -26.17 -19.02 -39.52
CA GLU A 390 -24.79 -18.59 -39.35
C GLU A 390 -24.14 -19.28 -38.14
N THR A 391 -23.06 -19.97 -38.46
CA THR A 391 -22.21 -20.77 -37.61
C THR A 391 -21.42 -19.87 -36.66
N TYR A 392 -21.81 -19.78 -35.38
CA TYR A 392 -20.96 -19.20 -34.35
C TYR A 392 -20.24 -20.32 -33.59
N GLY A 393 -18.92 -20.29 -33.68
CA GLY A 393 -18.00 -21.28 -33.16
C GLY A 393 -17.98 -21.38 -31.63
N SER A 394 -17.35 -22.45 -31.15
CA SER A 394 -17.06 -22.73 -29.75
C SER A 394 -16.57 -21.49 -28.98
N PRO A 395 -16.91 -21.34 -27.68
CA PRO A 395 -16.44 -20.21 -26.88
C PRO A 395 -14.91 -20.26 -26.76
N SER A 396 -14.24 -19.20 -27.20
CA SER A 396 -12.80 -19.01 -26.99
C SER A 396 -12.50 -18.90 -25.50
N THR A 397 -11.36 -19.47 -25.08
CA THR A 397 -10.72 -19.12 -23.81
C THR A 397 -10.28 -17.65 -23.82
N GLY A 398 -10.32 -17.00 -22.66
CA GLY A 398 -9.89 -15.59 -22.51
C GLY A 398 -11.01 -14.58 -22.76
N PHE A 399 -11.15 -13.64 -21.81
CA PHE A 399 -12.20 -12.62 -21.70
C PHE A 399 -13.62 -13.20 -21.48
N PRO A 400 -14.41 -12.71 -20.49
CA PRO A 400 -15.86 -12.96 -20.51
C PRO A 400 -16.34 -12.46 -21.86
N GLY A 401 -17.08 -13.24 -22.66
CA GLY A 401 -17.54 -12.77 -23.97
C GLY A 401 -18.25 -11.40 -23.86
N TYR A 402 -18.27 -10.64 -24.95
CA TYR A 402 -19.15 -9.47 -25.03
C TYR A 402 -20.56 -9.89 -24.59
N LEU A 403 -21.07 -9.28 -23.52
CA LEU A 403 -22.43 -9.51 -23.08
C LEU A 403 -23.29 -8.53 -23.86
N PRO A 404 -24.20 -9.02 -24.73
CA PRO A 404 -25.09 -8.14 -25.48
C PRO A 404 -25.82 -7.22 -24.52
N VAL A 405 -25.73 -5.92 -24.75
CA VAL A 405 -26.48 -4.93 -23.99
C VAL A 405 -27.97 -5.14 -24.26
N PRO A 406 -28.80 -5.50 -23.26
CA PRO A 406 -30.21 -5.82 -23.50
C PRO A 406 -31.04 -4.59 -23.91
N PHE A 407 -30.62 -3.41 -23.46
CA PHE A 407 -31.22 -2.12 -23.81
C PHE A 407 -30.14 -1.03 -23.75
N LEU A 408 -30.03 -0.25 -24.82
CA LEU A 408 -29.17 0.93 -24.85
C LEU A 408 -29.89 2.11 -24.17
N PRO A 409 -29.15 3.04 -23.57
CA PRO A 409 -29.76 4.23 -22.99
C PRO A 409 -30.37 5.13 -24.08
N ASP A 410 -31.41 5.87 -23.71
CA ASP A 410 -31.93 6.96 -24.52
C ASP A 410 -30.96 8.16 -24.44
N ASP A 411 -29.94 8.14 -25.29
CA ASP A 411 -28.80 9.07 -25.32
C ASP A 411 -28.40 9.37 -26.78
N PRO A 412 -28.00 10.61 -27.13
CA PRO A 412 -27.51 10.93 -28.46
C PRO A 412 -26.39 10.03 -28.98
N LEU A 413 -25.52 9.51 -28.10
CA LEU A 413 -24.45 8.57 -28.46
C LEU A 413 -24.98 7.22 -28.96
N THR A 414 -26.23 6.88 -28.65
CA THR A 414 -26.87 5.67 -29.17
C THR A 414 -27.09 5.76 -30.68
N SER A 415 -27.28 6.98 -31.22
CA SER A 415 -27.48 7.20 -32.66
C SER A 415 -26.22 7.09 -33.50
N THR A 416 -25.05 7.10 -32.85
CA THR A 416 -23.74 6.99 -33.51
C THR A 416 -23.21 5.56 -33.56
N LEU A 417 -23.91 4.59 -32.97
CA LEU A 417 -23.52 3.18 -33.03
C LEU A 417 -23.81 2.59 -34.43
N ASP A 418 -22.91 1.72 -34.87
CA ASP A 418 -23.04 0.92 -36.09
C ASP A 418 -23.02 -0.59 -35.79
N ASP A 419 -23.16 -1.43 -36.83
CA ASP A 419 -23.17 -2.90 -36.70
C ASP A 419 -21.85 -3.49 -36.15
N ARG A 420 -20.77 -2.69 -36.08
CA ARG A 420 -19.45 -3.10 -35.59
C ARG A 420 -19.22 -2.67 -34.14
N SER A 421 -20.04 -1.76 -33.64
CA SER A 421 -19.95 -1.21 -32.29
C SER A 421 -20.33 -2.29 -31.26
N LYS A 422 -19.51 -2.42 -30.21
CA LYS A 422 -19.71 -3.38 -29.11
C LYS A 422 -19.82 -2.67 -27.77
N PRO A 423 -20.77 -1.72 -27.63
CA PRO A 423 -20.79 -0.84 -26.48
C PRO A 423 -21.03 -1.59 -25.18
N ASN A 424 -20.33 -1.19 -24.14
CA ASN A 424 -20.64 -1.63 -22.78
C ASN A 424 -21.67 -0.68 -22.14
N TYR A 425 -22.77 -1.25 -21.65
CA TYR A 425 -23.75 -0.49 -20.86
C TYR A 425 -24.33 -1.30 -19.70
N GLU A 426 -24.21 -0.74 -18.52
CA GLU A 426 -24.93 -1.08 -17.29
C GLU A 426 -25.47 0.23 -16.68
N PRO A 427 -26.66 0.23 -16.06
CA PRO A 427 -27.17 1.40 -15.37
C PRO A 427 -26.17 1.97 -14.32
N PRO A 428 -26.14 3.29 -14.10
CA PRO A 428 -25.25 3.90 -13.12
C PRO A 428 -25.52 3.34 -11.72
N LYS A 429 -24.47 2.86 -11.04
CA LYS A 429 -24.57 2.35 -9.66
C LYS A 429 -24.32 3.45 -8.65
N LYS A 430 -25.06 3.41 -7.54
CA LYS A 430 -24.83 4.32 -6.42
C LYS A 430 -23.60 3.88 -5.63
N ARG A 431 -22.64 4.81 -5.46
CA ARG A 431 -21.44 4.57 -4.64
C ARG A 431 -21.62 5.21 -3.26
N ILE A 432 -21.54 4.41 -2.21
CA ILE A 432 -21.61 4.93 -0.83
C ILE A 432 -20.36 5.76 -0.50
N ARG A 433 -20.51 6.76 0.37
CA ARG A 433 -19.45 7.72 0.74
C ARG A 433 -18.22 7.08 1.39
N LEU A 434 -18.40 5.90 1.99
CA LEU A 434 -17.29 5.11 2.54
C LEU A 434 -16.28 4.73 1.44
N HIS A 435 -16.75 4.45 0.23
CA HIS A 435 -15.98 3.86 -0.88
C HIS A 435 -15.39 4.88 -1.87
N TYR A 436 -15.46 6.18 -1.59
CA TYR A 436 -14.74 7.19 -2.36
C TYR A 436 -14.34 8.38 -1.51
N HIS A 437 -13.19 8.99 -1.77
CA HIS A 437 -12.69 10.18 -1.08
C HIS A 437 -12.25 11.22 -2.14
N PRO A 438 -13.04 12.29 -2.36
CA PRO A 438 -12.61 13.40 -3.21
C PRO A 438 -11.52 14.21 -2.51
N GLU A 439 -10.55 14.72 -3.26
CA GLU A 439 -9.43 15.50 -2.72
C GLU A 439 -9.88 16.80 -2.06
N TYR A 440 -10.98 17.39 -2.51
CA TYR A 440 -11.52 18.63 -1.98
C TYR A 440 -13.04 18.58 -1.90
N GLU A 441 -13.60 19.20 -0.85
CA GLU A 441 -15.03 19.49 -0.80
C GLU A 441 -15.38 20.71 -1.67
N ASP A 442 -16.66 20.86 -2.05
CA ASP A 442 -17.14 21.96 -2.89
C ASP A 442 -16.70 23.35 -2.41
N ARG A 443 -16.72 23.57 -1.09
CA ARG A 443 -16.25 24.82 -0.45
C ARG A 443 -14.74 25.04 -0.55
N GLU A 444 -13.96 23.97 -0.64
CA GLU A 444 -12.49 24.01 -0.70
C GLU A 444 -12.00 24.19 -2.13
N ILE A 445 -12.75 23.72 -3.14
CA ILE A 445 -12.38 23.84 -4.57
C ILE A 445 -12.13 25.30 -4.95
N SER A 446 -12.95 26.22 -4.46
CA SER A 446 -12.85 27.67 -4.70
C SER A 446 -12.07 28.42 -3.61
N SER A 447 -11.53 27.73 -2.61
CA SER A 447 -10.81 28.36 -1.51
C SER A 447 -9.42 28.81 -1.94
N PRO A 448 -8.97 30.02 -1.58
CA PRO A 448 -7.58 30.43 -1.81
C PRO A 448 -6.57 29.62 -0.97
N ALA A 449 -7.04 28.88 0.04
CA ALA A 449 -6.22 27.97 0.84
C ALA A 449 -5.96 26.63 0.14
N ARG A 450 -6.60 26.35 -1.01
CA ARG A 450 -6.36 25.16 -1.83
C ARG A 450 -4.88 25.12 -2.27
N ARG A 451 -4.25 23.96 -2.09
CA ARG A 451 -2.82 23.76 -2.39
C ARG A 451 -2.64 22.59 -3.34
N ASP A 452 -2.62 22.90 -4.62
CA ASP A 452 -2.38 21.93 -5.68
C ASP A 452 -0.91 21.86 -6.07
N PHE A 453 -0.46 20.66 -6.42
CA PHE A 453 0.85 20.42 -7.00
C PHE A 453 0.68 19.76 -8.37
N ILE A 454 1.42 20.26 -9.34
CA ILE A 454 1.50 19.64 -10.67
C ILE A 454 2.27 18.33 -10.60
N LEU A 455 2.10 17.47 -11.62
CA LEU A 455 2.62 16.11 -11.61
C LEU A 455 4.14 16.07 -11.41
N SER A 456 4.87 16.98 -12.07
CA SER A 456 6.32 17.09 -11.96
C SER A 456 6.82 17.47 -10.56
N LYS A 457 5.97 18.12 -9.74
CA LYS A 457 6.24 18.45 -8.34
C LYS A 457 5.78 17.36 -7.36
N THR A 458 4.87 16.48 -7.75
CA THR A 458 4.40 15.36 -6.93
C THR A 458 5.27 14.13 -7.18
N LYS A 459 6.20 13.86 -6.26
CA LYS A 459 7.23 12.82 -6.36
C LYS A 459 6.74 11.44 -5.94
N TYR A 460 5.76 11.40 -5.05
CA TYR A 460 5.09 10.18 -4.63
C TYR A 460 3.64 10.49 -4.33
N ARG A 461 2.74 9.55 -4.59
CA ARG A 461 1.31 9.67 -4.30
C ARG A 461 0.75 8.32 -3.90
N THR A 462 -0.07 8.30 -2.86
CA THR A 462 -0.78 7.11 -2.44
C THR A 462 -1.99 7.46 -1.59
N TYR A 463 -2.77 6.44 -1.21
CA TYR A 463 -3.85 6.55 -0.26
C TYR A 463 -3.59 5.65 0.94
N ASN A 464 -3.59 6.24 2.13
CA ASN A 464 -3.61 5.50 3.38
C ASN A 464 -5.07 5.23 3.77
N HIS A 465 -5.51 4.00 3.54
CA HIS A 465 -6.89 3.57 3.80
C HIS A 465 -7.24 3.67 5.29
N SER A 466 -6.34 3.21 6.17
CA SER A 466 -6.55 3.19 7.62
C SER A 466 -6.75 4.58 8.23
N ALA A 467 -6.11 5.60 7.66
CA ALA A 467 -6.20 7.00 8.08
C ALA A 467 -7.15 7.84 7.20
N SER A 468 -7.82 7.23 6.21
CA SER A 468 -8.66 7.92 5.22
C SER A 468 -7.99 9.15 4.61
N ALA A 469 -6.75 9.00 4.14
CA ALA A 469 -5.88 10.12 3.80
C ALA A 469 -5.14 9.94 2.47
N PHE A 470 -5.15 10.98 1.64
CA PHE A 470 -4.18 11.18 0.56
C PHE A 470 -2.81 11.45 1.17
N ILE A 471 -1.78 10.81 0.62
CA ILE A 471 -0.38 11.08 0.98
C ILE A 471 0.37 11.42 -0.31
N ASP A 472 0.84 12.66 -0.41
CA ASP A 472 1.73 13.08 -1.49
C ASP A 472 3.08 13.54 -0.92
N LEU A 473 4.18 13.07 -1.52
CA LEU A 473 5.49 13.69 -1.34
C LEU A 473 5.66 14.74 -2.44
N VAL A 474 5.71 16.01 -2.06
CA VAL A 474 5.72 17.14 -2.99
C VAL A 474 6.99 17.97 -2.86
N ASN A 475 7.45 18.54 -3.97
CA ASN A 475 8.47 19.57 -3.98
C ASN A 475 7.82 20.97 -3.93
N ASP A 476 7.83 21.57 -2.75
CA ASP A 476 7.25 22.87 -2.45
C ASP A 476 8.29 23.99 -2.54
N GLY A 477 8.80 24.21 -3.76
CA GLY A 477 9.82 25.23 -4.04
C GLY A 477 9.33 26.69 -3.97
N THR A 478 8.44 27.04 -3.04
CA THR A 478 7.94 28.42 -2.89
C THR A 478 9.04 29.36 -2.36
N SER A 479 9.72 30.00 -3.31
CA SER A 479 10.31 31.34 -3.31
C SER A 479 10.90 31.89 -2.00
N THR A 480 12.21 31.75 -1.82
CA THR A 480 13.00 32.88 -1.33
C THR A 480 13.17 33.87 -2.48
N ASN A 481 12.80 35.15 -2.29
CA ASN A 481 12.98 36.26 -3.23
C ASN A 481 14.48 36.57 -3.47
N SER A 482 15.25 35.63 -4.03
CA SER A 482 16.63 35.85 -4.43
C SER A 482 16.78 35.56 -5.93
N PRO A 483 16.97 36.59 -6.78
CA PRO A 483 17.04 36.43 -8.23
C PRO A 483 18.36 35.81 -8.74
N THR A 484 19.27 35.38 -7.87
CA THR A 484 20.66 35.04 -8.26
C THR A 484 21.09 33.60 -7.99
N LEU A 485 20.28 32.76 -7.34
CA LEU A 485 20.62 31.35 -7.03
C LEU A 485 19.42 30.44 -7.29
N ALA A 486 19.66 29.25 -7.86
CA ALA A 486 18.63 28.22 -8.00
C ALA A 486 18.03 27.90 -6.62
N VAL A 487 16.71 28.03 -6.49
CA VAL A 487 15.98 27.73 -5.26
C VAL A 487 16.16 26.23 -4.95
N PRO A 488 16.65 25.86 -3.75
CA PRO A 488 16.81 24.45 -3.39
C PRO A 488 15.45 23.76 -3.34
N ASP A 489 15.41 22.49 -3.73
CA ASP A 489 14.19 21.70 -3.63
C ASP A 489 13.82 21.50 -2.15
N GLN A 490 12.53 21.63 -1.85
CA GLN A 490 11.98 21.47 -0.51
C GLN A 490 10.91 20.39 -0.51
N LEU A 491 11.31 19.18 -0.11
CA LEU A 491 10.36 18.07 0.01
C LEU A 491 9.48 18.24 1.25
N ARG A 492 8.17 18.10 1.04
CA ARG A 492 7.13 18.11 2.08
C ARG A 492 6.14 16.99 1.82
N LEU A 493 5.60 16.41 2.90
CA LEU A 493 4.39 15.62 2.85
C LEU A 493 3.18 16.56 2.80
N ARG A 494 2.32 16.32 1.81
CA ARG A 494 0.99 16.89 1.72
C ARG A 494 -0.01 15.79 2.06
N ILE A 495 -0.77 16.00 3.12
CA ILE A 495 -1.83 15.11 3.56
C ILE A 495 -3.17 15.80 3.35
N VAL A 496 -4.10 15.10 2.72
CA VAL A 496 -5.51 15.51 2.69
C VAL A 496 -6.33 14.37 3.24
N SER A 497 -6.98 14.60 4.38
CA SER A 497 -7.68 13.56 5.11
C SER A 497 -9.12 13.94 5.36
N ARG A 498 -9.95 12.93 5.59
CA ARG A 498 -11.33 13.08 6.05
C ARG A 498 -11.53 12.32 7.34
N LYS A 499 -12.59 12.67 8.06
CA LYS A 499 -13.08 11.92 9.22
C LYS A 499 -14.58 11.72 9.11
N ARG A 500 -15.11 10.77 9.89
CA ARG A 500 -16.56 10.62 10.05
C ARG A 500 -17.15 11.91 10.63
N LYS A 501 -18.23 12.38 10.02
CA LYS A 501 -19.03 13.52 10.48
C LYS A 501 -20.01 13.03 11.53
N CYS A 502 -20.46 13.95 12.39
CA CYS A 502 -21.56 13.68 13.33
C CYS A 502 -22.74 13.00 12.60
N PRO A 503 -23.29 11.88 13.10
CA PRO A 503 -24.41 11.20 12.46
C PRO A 503 -25.73 11.99 12.58
N ILE A 504 -25.77 12.96 13.49
CA ILE A 504 -26.90 13.88 13.67
C ILE A 504 -26.68 15.09 12.76
N SER A 505 -27.64 15.33 11.87
CA SER A 505 -27.61 16.45 10.95
C SER A 505 -28.08 17.76 11.61
N GLU A 506 -27.97 18.88 10.91
CA GLU A 506 -28.29 20.21 11.44
C GLU A 506 -29.75 20.37 11.89
N ASN A 507 -30.65 19.53 11.36
CA ASN A 507 -32.06 19.50 11.75
C ASN A 507 -32.33 18.68 13.03
N GLY A 508 -31.30 18.09 13.65
CA GLY A 508 -31.41 17.27 14.86
C GLY A 508 -31.76 15.79 14.62
N TYR A 509 -31.94 15.36 13.37
CA TYR A 509 -32.23 13.96 13.01
C TYR A 509 -30.99 13.23 12.50
N LEU A 510 -31.00 11.89 12.62
CA LEU A 510 -29.99 11.04 12.01
C LEU A 510 -30.06 11.11 10.48
N TYR A 511 -28.90 11.00 9.83
CA TYR A 511 -28.87 10.84 8.38
C TYR A 511 -29.58 9.53 7.98
N PRO A 512 -30.52 9.57 7.02
CA PRO A 512 -31.14 8.35 6.54
C PRO A 512 -30.11 7.52 5.76
N PRO A 513 -30.22 6.18 5.83
CA PRO A 513 -29.46 5.32 4.93
C PRO A 513 -29.89 5.60 3.49
N GLU A 514 -28.95 5.43 2.58
CA GLU A 514 -29.22 5.41 1.16
C GLU A 514 -29.91 4.10 0.80
N LEU A 515 -30.88 4.19 -0.11
CA LEU A 515 -31.55 3.03 -0.67
C LEU A 515 -30.88 2.62 -1.99
N ASP A 516 -30.88 1.32 -2.27
CA ASP A 516 -30.57 0.77 -3.59
C ASP A 516 -31.76 0.88 -4.56
N ASP A 517 -31.59 0.31 -5.75
CA ASP A 517 -32.61 0.35 -6.80
C ASP A 517 -33.90 -0.40 -6.43
N ASP A 518 -33.81 -1.34 -5.48
CA ASP A 518 -34.93 -2.13 -4.93
C ASP A 518 -35.55 -1.48 -3.68
N ASN A 519 -35.20 -0.22 -3.38
CA ASN A 519 -35.59 0.52 -2.17
C ASN A 519 -35.15 -0.14 -0.84
N THR A 520 -34.12 -0.97 -0.86
CA THR A 520 -33.55 -1.60 0.33
C THR A 520 -32.43 -0.72 0.91
N PRO A 521 -32.36 -0.52 2.25
CA PRO A 521 -31.28 0.24 2.87
C PRO A 521 -29.91 -0.39 2.63
N ILE A 522 -29.00 0.38 2.04
CA ILE A 522 -27.61 -0.03 1.83
C ILE A 522 -26.87 0.08 3.18
N PRO A 523 -26.22 -0.99 3.68
CA PRO A 523 -25.46 -0.95 4.93
C PRO A 523 -24.38 0.15 4.94
N LEU A 524 -24.22 0.83 6.09
CA LEU A 524 -23.22 1.89 6.34
C LEU A 524 -23.33 3.12 5.41
N SER A 525 -24.40 3.23 4.63
CA SER A 525 -24.61 4.33 3.71
C SER A 525 -25.13 5.61 4.39
N ASP A 526 -25.54 5.52 5.65
CA ASP A 526 -25.86 6.63 6.54
C ASP A 526 -24.61 7.39 7.01
N GLU A 527 -23.42 6.77 6.93
CA GLU A 527 -22.16 7.43 7.26
C GLU A 527 -21.92 8.67 6.40
N ARG A 528 -21.46 9.74 7.06
CA ARG A 528 -21.07 11.00 6.43
C ARG A 528 -19.62 11.28 6.79
N PHE A 529 -18.94 11.99 5.90
CA PHE A 529 -17.56 12.38 6.08
C PHE A 529 -17.41 13.88 5.91
N GLU A 530 -16.43 14.44 6.60
CA GLU A 530 -16.01 15.83 6.42
C GLU A 530 -14.48 15.92 6.26
N SER A 531 -14.05 16.84 5.41
CA SER A 531 -12.64 17.16 5.18
C SER A 531 -11.99 17.72 6.44
N ARG A 532 -10.75 17.31 6.68
CA ARG A 532 -9.85 17.90 7.69
C ARG A 532 -8.92 18.97 7.08
N GLY A 533 -9.14 19.31 5.81
CA GLY A 533 -8.33 20.23 5.03
C GLY A 533 -6.99 19.63 4.59
N THR A 534 -6.21 20.44 3.88
CA THR A 534 -4.85 20.09 3.46
C THR A 534 -3.85 20.44 4.55
N LYS A 535 -3.02 19.48 4.96
CA LYS A 535 -1.91 19.65 5.90
C LYS A 535 -0.58 19.42 5.20
N LEU A 536 0.40 20.29 5.46
CA LEU A 536 1.74 20.20 4.89
C LEU A 536 2.79 20.08 5.99
N TRP A 537 3.63 19.05 5.91
CA TRP A 537 4.72 18.80 6.85
C TRP A 537 6.04 18.56 6.10
N PRO A 538 7.20 19.08 6.58
CA PRO A 538 7.35 19.93 7.74
C PRO A 538 6.75 21.33 7.49
N PRO A 539 6.54 22.17 8.52
CA PRO A 539 6.09 23.55 8.32
C PRO A 539 7.19 24.38 7.63
N LEU A 540 6.82 25.53 7.04
CA LEU A 540 7.78 26.39 6.31
C LEU A 540 8.90 26.94 7.20
N ASN A 541 8.62 27.13 8.48
CA ASN A 541 9.57 27.59 9.50
C ASN A 541 10.29 26.43 10.22
N ALA A 542 10.34 25.25 9.62
CA ALA A 542 11.00 24.09 10.20
C ALA A 542 12.51 24.33 10.40
N PRO A 543 13.12 23.70 11.42
CA PRO A 543 14.54 23.83 11.68
C PRO A 543 15.39 23.43 10.46
N PRO A 544 16.49 24.15 10.14
CA PRO A 544 17.37 23.81 9.04
C PRO A 544 17.92 22.37 9.12
N GLU A 545 18.11 21.83 10.33
CA GLU A 545 18.56 20.45 10.51
C GLU A 545 17.55 19.43 10.00
N LEU A 546 16.25 19.71 10.10
CA LEU A 546 15.18 18.87 9.56
C LEU A 546 15.08 19.03 8.04
N LEU A 547 15.11 20.26 7.53
CA LEU A 547 15.06 20.51 6.08
C LEU A 547 16.23 19.83 5.34
N SER A 548 17.43 19.91 5.92
CA SER A 548 18.63 19.23 5.40
C SER A 548 18.63 17.71 5.57
N LEU A 549 17.76 17.16 6.43
CA LEU A 549 17.55 15.72 6.52
C LEU A 549 16.61 15.23 5.41
N LEU A 550 15.57 16.01 5.10
CA LEU A 550 14.51 15.62 4.15
C LEU A 550 14.90 15.76 2.67
N CYS A 551 15.77 16.71 2.30
CA CYS A 551 16.37 16.74 0.95
C CYS A 551 17.89 17.04 1.08
N PRO A 552 18.72 16.04 1.45
CA PRO A 552 20.15 16.24 1.73
C PRO A 552 20.94 16.81 0.54
N SER A 553 20.60 16.37 -0.67
CA SER A 553 21.19 16.81 -1.94
C SER A 553 20.73 18.19 -2.40
N ARG A 554 19.71 18.79 -1.74
CA ARG A 554 18.99 20.02 -2.15
C ARG A 554 18.42 19.98 -3.56
N ARG A 555 18.41 18.79 -4.15
CA ARG A 555 17.91 18.44 -5.47
C ARG A 555 17.13 17.15 -5.30
N CYS A 556 15.93 17.14 -5.82
CA CYS A 556 14.98 16.06 -5.64
C CYS A 556 14.30 15.81 -7.01
N ARG A 557 15.12 15.63 -8.05
CA ARG A 557 14.71 15.33 -9.44
C ARG A 557 14.17 13.92 -9.53
N ASP A 558 14.99 12.96 -9.12
CA ASP A 558 14.68 11.54 -9.13
C ASP A 558 14.45 11.04 -7.70
N VAL A 559 13.21 10.64 -7.44
CA VAL A 559 12.74 10.23 -6.10
C VAL A 559 12.04 8.90 -6.23
N SER A 560 12.52 7.91 -5.48
CA SER A 560 11.83 6.64 -5.28
C SER A 560 11.21 6.63 -3.89
N ALA A 561 9.98 6.15 -3.75
CA ALA A 561 9.25 6.19 -2.50
C ALA A 561 8.31 5.01 -2.36
N ALA A 562 8.09 4.60 -1.12
CA ALA A 562 7.17 3.57 -0.70
C ALA A 562 6.60 3.93 0.67
N SER A 563 5.43 3.38 1.00
CA SER A 563 4.80 3.62 2.28
C SER A 563 3.88 2.48 2.66
N ASP A 564 3.61 2.36 3.95
CA ASP A 564 2.57 1.50 4.51
C ASP A 564 1.59 2.33 5.35
N GLU A 565 0.90 1.69 6.30
CA GLU A 565 -0.08 2.36 7.14
C GLU A 565 0.52 3.37 8.14
N ARG A 566 1.82 3.29 8.43
CA ARG A 566 2.46 4.05 9.52
C ARG A 566 3.78 4.73 9.15
N SER A 567 4.35 4.43 7.99
CA SER A 567 5.67 4.92 7.57
C SER A 567 5.68 5.35 6.10
N VAL A 568 6.45 6.40 5.80
CA VAL A 568 6.83 6.78 4.43
C VAL A 568 8.35 6.69 4.33
N VAL A 569 8.84 5.92 3.37
CA VAL A 569 10.27 5.78 3.07
C VAL A 569 10.53 6.29 1.67
N TYR A 570 11.52 7.15 1.50
CA TYR A 570 11.90 7.64 0.18
C TYR A 570 13.40 7.85 0.06
N SER A 571 13.86 7.87 -1.18
CA SER A 571 15.24 8.15 -1.55
C SER A 571 15.30 9.32 -2.51
N THR A 572 16.29 10.21 -2.33
CA THR A 572 16.47 11.41 -3.17
C THR A 572 17.66 11.28 -4.10
N ASP A 573 18.00 12.35 -4.84
CA ASP A 573 19.22 12.38 -5.65
C ASP A 573 20.46 12.05 -4.80
N PRO A 574 21.52 11.49 -5.42
CA PRO A 574 22.77 11.20 -4.75
C PRO A 574 23.30 12.40 -3.95
N SER A 575 23.67 12.15 -2.70
CA SER A 575 24.24 13.18 -1.81
C SER A 575 25.70 12.94 -1.47
N THR A 576 26.25 11.79 -1.88
CA THR A 576 27.62 11.36 -1.57
C THR A 576 28.47 11.32 -2.86
N PRO A 577 29.80 11.49 -2.78
CA PRO A 577 30.68 11.47 -3.95
C PRO A 577 30.69 10.13 -4.71
N ASP A 578 30.35 9.05 -4.02
CA ASP A 578 30.26 7.69 -4.57
C ASP A 578 28.91 7.40 -5.25
N GLY A 579 28.06 8.42 -5.42
CA GLY A 579 26.79 8.31 -6.16
C GLY A 579 25.66 7.65 -5.38
N ARG A 580 25.86 7.30 -4.11
CA ARG A 580 24.80 6.69 -3.28
C ARG A 580 23.73 7.70 -2.87
N ARG A 581 22.49 7.20 -2.84
CA ARG A 581 21.30 7.98 -2.53
C ARG A 581 20.92 7.82 -1.07
N PRO A 582 20.60 8.90 -0.36
CA PRO A 582 20.11 8.79 1.01
C PRO A 582 18.74 8.10 1.02
N ILE A 583 18.44 7.29 2.04
CA ILE A 583 17.11 6.74 2.33
C ILE A 583 16.58 7.41 3.59
N ILE A 584 15.47 8.11 3.46
CA ILE A 584 14.80 8.84 4.52
C ILE A 584 13.55 8.06 4.94
N LEU A 585 13.40 7.86 6.25
CA LEU A 585 12.21 7.32 6.90
C LEU A 585 11.47 8.45 7.61
N ILE A 586 10.16 8.56 7.38
CA ILE A 586 9.24 9.35 8.19
C ILE A 586 8.27 8.38 8.85
N SER A 587 8.21 8.37 10.18
CA SER A 587 7.33 7.47 10.94
C SER A 587 6.22 8.24 11.66
N PHE A 588 5.01 7.72 11.54
CA PHE A 588 3.79 8.16 12.23
C PHE A 588 3.45 7.27 13.43
N ASP A 589 4.32 6.31 13.78
CA ASP A 589 4.13 5.42 14.91
C ASP A 589 5.01 5.84 16.10
N PRO A 590 4.42 6.14 17.28
CA PRO A 590 5.19 6.52 18.46
C PRO A 590 6.06 5.38 19.03
N THR A 591 5.78 4.14 18.64
CA THR A 591 6.47 2.95 19.13
C THR A 591 7.72 2.61 18.31
N ILE A 592 7.84 3.16 17.09
CA ILE A 592 9.04 3.01 16.26
C ILE A 592 10.12 3.98 16.76
N GLN A 593 10.94 3.48 17.69
CA GLN A 593 12.00 4.24 18.34
C GLN A 593 13.38 3.74 17.91
N LEU A 594 13.82 4.17 16.73
CA LEU A 594 15.20 3.94 16.30
C LEU A 594 16.18 4.52 17.34
N SER A 595 17.32 3.86 17.52
CA SER A 595 18.34 4.35 18.45
C SER A 595 18.90 5.72 18.01
N ASN A 596 19.41 6.50 18.98
CA ASN A 596 20.03 7.82 18.75
C ASN A 596 19.09 8.93 18.24
N LEU A 597 17.78 8.79 18.44
CA LEU A 597 16.81 9.86 18.16
C LEU A 597 17.11 11.11 19.01
N ARG A 598 17.44 12.22 18.36
CA ARG A 598 17.63 13.52 19.00
C ARG A 598 16.31 14.26 19.03
N ARG A 599 15.95 14.86 20.17
CA ARG A 599 14.71 15.63 20.26
C ARG A 599 14.83 16.91 19.44
N LEU A 600 13.93 17.08 18.48
CA LEU A 600 13.79 18.28 17.66
C LEU A 600 12.31 18.69 17.66
N PRO A 601 11.83 19.37 18.71
CA PRO A 601 10.42 19.70 18.82
C PRO A 601 10.05 20.70 17.73
N ILE A 602 9.14 20.30 16.84
CA ILE A 602 8.55 21.21 15.86
C ILE A 602 7.41 21.94 16.56
N LYS A 603 7.46 23.27 16.65
CA LYS A 603 6.33 24.04 17.15
C LYS A 603 5.15 23.84 16.19
N PRO A 604 4.02 23.25 16.62
CA PRO A 604 2.85 23.20 15.76
C PRO A 604 2.41 24.64 15.46
N VAL A 605 2.13 24.92 14.19
CA VAL A 605 1.40 26.13 13.83
C VAL A 605 -0.01 25.91 14.36
N ALA A 606 -0.40 26.69 15.39
CA ALA A 606 -1.73 26.61 15.95
C ALA A 606 -2.72 27.13 14.91
N GLU A 607 -3.41 26.23 14.20
CA GLU A 607 -4.70 26.55 13.65
C GLU A 607 -5.71 26.45 14.80
N GLU A 608 -6.42 27.55 15.06
CA GLU A 608 -7.46 27.62 16.08
C GLU A 608 -8.58 26.62 15.76
N SER A 609 -8.47 25.41 16.31
CA SER A 609 -9.58 24.49 16.48
C SER A 609 -9.71 24.19 17.97
N SER A 610 -10.96 24.16 18.43
CA SER A 610 -11.36 24.10 19.83
C SER A 610 -10.68 22.95 20.59
N ARG A 611 -10.02 23.32 21.70
CA ARG A 611 -9.29 22.42 22.60
C ARG A 611 -10.22 21.34 23.19
N PRO A 612 -9.80 20.07 23.27
CA PRO A 612 -10.26 19.20 24.33
C PRO A 612 -9.41 19.39 25.60
N VAL A 613 -10.03 19.11 26.74
CA VAL A 613 -9.47 19.24 28.09
C VAL A 613 -8.16 18.44 28.23
N VAL A 614 -7.11 19.09 28.75
CA VAL A 614 -5.83 18.47 29.07
C VAL A 614 -6.02 17.46 30.20
N ILE A 615 -5.88 16.17 29.88
CA ILE A 615 -5.66 15.12 30.88
C ILE A 615 -4.20 14.69 30.77
N ASP A 616 -3.50 14.80 31.89
CA ASP A 616 -2.06 14.63 32.02
C ASP A 616 -1.59 13.27 31.48
N ARG A 617 -0.66 13.28 30.52
CA ARG A 617 -0.01 12.10 29.95
C ARG A 617 1.20 11.74 30.81
N ALA A 618 0.96 11.12 31.95
CA ALA A 618 1.98 10.43 32.71
C ALA A 618 1.43 9.07 33.11
N ASP A 619 1.86 8.01 32.41
CA ASP A 619 1.97 6.64 32.93
C ASP A 619 2.44 5.69 31.82
N VAL A 620 3.74 5.77 31.48
CA VAL A 620 4.52 4.63 30.98
C VAL A 620 5.90 4.72 31.62
N ARG A 621 6.03 4.24 32.86
CA ARG A 621 7.32 3.88 33.47
C ARG A 621 7.19 2.47 34.01
N LEU A 622 7.48 1.48 33.16
CA LEU A 622 7.67 0.10 33.58
C LEU A 622 9.15 -0.16 33.85
N ASN A 623 9.44 -0.39 35.13
CA ASN A 623 10.51 -1.16 35.75
C ASN A 623 11.77 -1.48 34.93
N ARG A 624 12.86 -0.72 35.19
CA ARG A 624 14.24 -1.19 34.93
C ARG A 624 14.75 -1.96 36.14
N GLY A 625 14.91 -3.27 36.00
CA GLY A 625 15.77 -4.08 36.87
C GLY A 625 17.24 -3.70 36.66
N GLN A 626 17.94 -3.42 37.75
CA GLN A 626 19.36 -3.10 37.78
C GLN A 626 20.22 -4.34 37.46
N PRO A 627 21.33 -4.18 36.72
CA PRO A 627 22.51 -5.01 36.90
C PRO A 627 23.57 -4.26 37.72
N LYS A 628 24.18 -4.99 38.65
CA LYS A 628 25.22 -4.55 39.56
C LYS A 628 26.54 -4.26 38.85
N THR A 629 27.20 -3.26 39.38
CA THR A 629 28.56 -2.76 39.13
C THR A 629 29.64 -3.82 39.33
N SER A 630 30.65 -3.82 38.45
CA SER A 630 31.95 -4.44 38.71
C SER A 630 33.05 -3.59 38.06
N THR A 631 33.78 -2.93 38.96
CA THR A 631 35.10 -2.30 38.95
C THR A 631 36.01 -2.38 37.72
N LEU A 632 36.55 -1.19 37.40
CA LEU A 632 37.69 -0.88 36.56
C LEU A 632 39.01 -1.43 37.14
N ILE A 633 39.88 -1.95 36.27
CA ILE A 633 41.34 -1.99 36.47
C ILE A 633 41.96 -1.54 35.13
N GLU A 634 42.80 -0.50 35.19
CA GLU A 634 43.58 0.07 34.10
C GLU A 634 45.00 -0.56 34.01
N PRO A 635 45.80 -0.29 32.96
CA PRO A 635 46.57 -1.29 32.24
C PRO A 635 48.04 -1.42 32.69
N ASP A 636 48.68 -2.52 32.29
CA ASP A 636 50.14 -2.66 32.30
C ASP A 636 50.68 -2.77 30.87
N MET A 637 51.79 -2.08 30.62
CA MET A 637 52.49 -2.02 29.33
C MET A 637 53.34 -3.27 29.13
N GLY A 638 53.29 -3.85 27.93
CA GLY A 638 54.21 -4.92 27.57
C GLY A 638 54.17 -5.35 26.10
N LEU A 639 55.09 -4.77 25.32
CA LEU A 639 55.87 -5.34 24.22
C LEU A 639 55.18 -6.17 23.11
N SER A 640 55.38 -5.69 21.88
CA SER A 640 55.15 -6.36 20.60
C SER A 640 55.98 -7.65 20.43
N PRO A 641 55.46 -8.60 19.62
CA PRO A 641 56.21 -8.91 18.41
C PRO A 641 55.33 -9.06 17.16
N SER A 642 56.02 -8.81 16.04
CA SER A 642 55.64 -8.95 14.63
C SER A 642 54.64 -10.06 14.28
N SER A 643 53.60 -9.71 13.53
CA SER A 643 52.78 -10.65 12.76
C SER A 643 52.78 -10.28 11.28
N SER A 644 53.18 -11.25 10.45
CA SER A 644 53.06 -11.33 9.00
C SER A 644 51.68 -10.91 8.46
N PRO A 645 51.58 -10.48 7.19
CA PRO A 645 50.31 -10.03 6.61
C PRO A 645 49.27 -11.17 6.63
N PRO A 646 48.01 -10.89 7.01
CA PRO A 646 46.96 -11.90 6.97
C PRO A 646 46.62 -12.21 5.51
N SER A 647 46.59 -13.50 5.18
CA SER A 647 45.91 -14.05 4.01
C SER A 647 44.47 -13.54 3.94
N PRO A 648 43.88 -13.33 2.74
CA PRO A 648 42.56 -12.74 2.60
C PRO A 648 41.51 -13.62 3.28
N THR A 649 40.98 -13.15 4.41
CA THR A 649 39.88 -13.78 5.14
C THR A 649 38.67 -13.85 4.20
N GLN A 650 38.16 -15.06 3.92
CA GLN A 650 36.92 -15.21 3.15
C GLN A 650 35.79 -14.45 3.86
N VAL A 651 35.31 -13.38 3.23
CA VAL A 651 34.16 -12.62 3.73
C VAL A 651 32.93 -13.53 3.74
N PRO A 652 32.21 -13.68 4.87
CA PRO A 652 31.05 -14.55 4.95
C PRO A 652 29.92 -14.05 4.04
N LEU A 653 29.29 -15.00 3.33
CA LEU A 653 28.19 -14.76 2.37
C LEU A 653 26.96 -14.11 3.00
N PHE A 654 26.66 -14.51 4.24
CA PHE A 654 25.57 -14.02 5.07
C PHE A 654 26.17 -13.56 6.39
N ARG A 655 25.84 -12.35 6.81
CA ARG A 655 26.34 -11.79 8.06
C ARG A 655 25.34 -10.82 8.66
N ILE A 656 25.56 -10.54 9.93
CA ILE A 656 24.82 -9.54 10.69
C ILE A 656 25.77 -8.37 10.91
N GLU A 657 25.35 -7.17 10.53
CA GLU A 657 26.11 -5.95 10.77
C GLU A 657 25.27 -4.96 11.59
N PRO A 658 25.89 -4.04 12.36
CA PRO A 658 25.15 -2.99 13.00
C PRO A 658 24.46 -2.11 11.95
N ALA A 659 23.24 -1.67 12.25
CA ALA A 659 22.42 -0.93 11.32
C ALA A 659 23.10 0.39 10.89
N MET A 660 23.04 0.72 9.60
CA MET A 660 23.75 1.89 9.04
C MET A 660 23.38 3.20 9.75
N TYR A 661 22.09 3.37 10.11
CA TYR A 661 21.59 4.56 10.79
C TYR A 661 22.28 4.85 12.13
N LEU A 662 22.81 3.82 12.81
CA LEU A 662 23.55 3.99 14.08
C LEU A 662 24.82 4.81 13.87
N HIS A 663 25.48 4.63 12.71
CA HIS A 663 26.69 5.34 12.33
C HIS A 663 26.38 6.71 11.70
N ILE A 664 25.30 6.81 10.90
CA ILE A 664 24.87 8.06 10.29
C ILE A 664 24.46 9.08 11.37
N ASN A 665 23.75 8.63 12.42
CA ASN A 665 23.37 9.43 13.58
C ASN A 665 22.60 10.73 13.21
N ARG A 666 21.73 10.63 12.19
CA ARG A 666 20.82 11.71 11.76
C ARG A 666 19.37 11.25 11.87
N SER A 667 18.88 11.23 13.10
CA SER A 667 17.54 10.79 13.46
C SER A 667 16.92 11.77 14.46
N TYR A 668 15.70 12.23 14.18
CA TYR A 668 15.01 13.20 15.02
C TYR A 668 13.69 12.68 15.55
N TRP A 669 13.46 12.88 16.84
CA TRP A 669 12.16 12.73 17.48
C TRP A 669 11.46 14.09 17.53
N LEU A 670 10.24 14.16 17.02
CA LEU A 670 9.61 15.43 16.64
C LEU A 670 8.55 15.93 17.63
N ARG A 671 8.13 15.09 18.59
CA ARG A 671 7.01 15.36 19.50
C ARG A 671 7.40 15.45 20.98
#